data_AF-A0A261XXB3-F1
#
_entry.id   AF-A0A261XXB3-F1
#
_cell.length_a   1.000
_cell.length_b   1.000
_cell.length_c   1.000
_cell.angle_alpha   90.00
_cell.angle_beta   90.00
_cell.angle_gamma   90.00
#
_symmetry.space_group_name_H-M   'P 1'
#
loop_
_entity.id
_entity.type
_entity.pdbx_description
1 polymer ?
#
loop_
_entity_poly.entity_id
_entity_poly.type
_entity_poly.pdbx_seq_one_letter_code
_entity_poly.pdbx_strand_id
1 'polypeptide(L)'
;MTFDLAQIVRPNILALQPYRCARDDYSSGILLDANENSYGPSLEAQPDGNLNRYPDPYQMDVKQRWVSLRGLESEHQVFLGVGSDEVIDLAIRIFCTPRQDKVLITPPTYGMYSVCCQINDVEVVKCPLEVANKSFQINVHKIKEAVQADPQIKIIFLCSPGNPTGTLLKKHDIEAVLNSGFKGIVIVDEAYIDFVDPSKEGSVATWVSRYPNLLVMQTLSKSFGLAGIRLGIAMAQPDIIQLFNNTKAPYNISTPTAQLALQALSPQGLKLMSSTIAHINQQRAILLDMLTKQIPSQLDQPSLGPILGDNDANFVMVQVLNRTTGEPDNTRAQAVYKMLAEQCAVVVRFRGNELGCTASLRITVGTDEEMKQLAQDMARLQRLRNIGISAHIDSGKTTCTERILYYTGRIKEIHDVRGRDGVGAKMDSMDLEREKGITIQSAATYAQWGDYNINIIDTPGHVDFTIEVERALRVLDGAVMILCAVSGVQSQTITVDRQMRRYNVPRISFINKMDRAGANPFRIIDQIRQKLKMNAAAVQVPIGSEDNFKGVVDLIFMKAYYNAGQRGEEIKEGPIPAELHDVATAKRTELIEQLANVDDEIADLFLMEETPTSQQLLDAIRRATIALKFSPVLMGSAYKNTGVQPLLDAVVNYLPDPTQVTNVALDIKNDEQPVTLSSYSKDPFVGLAFKLEEGRYGQLTYVRVYQGALKKGSFVTNVKTGKKIKVPRLVRMHSNEMEDVDQVGAGEICAMFGVDCASGDTFTDGTLNYTMTSMFVPEPVISLSLMPKGKESANFSKALNRFQKEDPTFRVHIDAESKETIISGMGELHLDIYVERMRREYNVDCVTGKPQVAFRETITQPAKFNYTHKKQSGGAGQFGRVMGVLEPMQRDPDTGKDTDFVNNVVGGNIPTGYIPACEKGFQDGLEKGALIGHPINGVRMILEDGAAHAVDSSELAFRIATKAAFHEAFLKAKPVVLEPIMNVSVTAPAEFQGTVIGGLNKRKGTIVDTDVQEESFSVTADVSLNNMFGYSTELRSATQGKGEFSMEYKDHQPVLPSDQEALMQEYRKKLAK
;
A
#
# COMPACT_ATOMS: atom_id res chain seq x y z
N MET A 1 12.36 51.85 0.74
CA MET A 1 13.09 51.11 -0.31
C MET A 1 13.02 49.64 0.06
N THR A 2 12.34 48.83 -0.73
CA THR A 2 12.30 47.38 -0.55
C THR A 2 13.55 46.79 -1.19
N PHE A 3 14.37 46.11 -0.38
CA PHE A 3 15.52 45.36 -0.86
C PHE A 3 15.07 44.29 -1.86
N ASP A 4 15.61 44.31 -3.08
CA ASP A 4 15.34 43.32 -4.13
C ASP A 4 16.61 42.49 -4.38
N LEU A 5 16.61 41.27 -3.85
CA LEU A 5 17.72 40.33 -4.00
C LEU A 5 17.99 40.00 -5.47
N ALA A 6 16.97 39.99 -6.33
CA ALA A 6 17.12 39.61 -7.74
C ALA A 6 17.95 40.64 -8.53
N GLN A 7 18.06 41.88 -8.05
CA GLN A 7 18.85 42.93 -8.70
C GLN A 7 20.35 42.88 -8.38
N ILE A 8 20.74 42.18 -7.30
CA ILE A 8 22.15 42.11 -6.85
C ILE A 8 22.81 40.75 -7.13
N VAL A 9 22.02 39.68 -7.31
CA VAL A 9 22.56 38.35 -7.61
C VAL A 9 22.84 38.24 -9.12
N ARG A 10 23.97 37.63 -9.49
CA ARG A 10 24.31 37.40 -10.91
C ARG A 10 23.22 36.56 -11.58
N PRO A 11 22.73 36.93 -12.79
CA PRO A 11 21.62 36.22 -13.45
C PRO A 11 21.87 34.73 -13.68
N ASN A 12 23.10 34.33 -14.02
CA ASN A 12 23.47 32.93 -14.19
C ASN A 12 23.34 32.14 -12.88
N ILE A 13 23.54 32.76 -11.71
CA ILE A 13 23.39 32.13 -10.41
C ILE A 13 21.91 32.05 -9.98
N LEU A 14 21.09 33.06 -10.30
CA LEU A 14 19.64 33.02 -10.07
C LEU A 14 18.96 31.87 -10.84
N ALA A 15 19.50 31.50 -12.00
CA ALA A 15 18.98 30.41 -12.82
C ALA A 15 19.39 29.00 -12.34
N LEU A 16 20.36 28.88 -11.42
CA LEU A 16 20.80 27.59 -10.92
C LEU A 16 19.76 26.99 -9.96
N GLN A 17 19.52 25.69 -10.12
CA GLN A 17 18.75 24.90 -9.17
C GLN A 17 19.70 24.18 -8.20
N PRO A 18 19.31 23.96 -6.94
CA PRO A 18 20.07 23.12 -6.03
C PRO A 18 20.35 21.75 -6.65
N TYR A 19 21.53 21.20 -6.37
CA TYR A 19 21.85 19.83 -6.77
C TYR A 19 20.83 18.88 -6.13
N ARG A 20 20.17 18.05 -6.96
CA ARG A 20 19.31 16.96 -6.51
C ARG A 20 19.97 15.61 -6.76
N CYS A 21 19.89 14.72 -5.79
CA CYS A 21 20.29 13.32 -5.88
C CYS A 21 19.13 12.39 -5.53
N ALA A 22 19.24 11.10 -5.85
CA ALA A 22 18.15 10.15 -5.57
C ALA A 22 17.87 10.00 -4.06
N ARG A 23 18.84 10.37 -3.20
CA ARG A 23 18.68 10.41 -1.74
C ARG A 23 17.78 11.55 -1.23
N ASP A 24 17.50 12.55 -2.06
CA ASP A 24 16.52 13.61 -1.73
C ASP A 24 15.08 13.10 -1.88
N ASP A 25 14.88 12.07 -2.71
CA ASP A 25 13.57 11.46 -2.97
C ASP A 25 13.34 10.18 -2.11
N TYR A 26 14.42 9.45 -1.76
CA TYR A 26 14.34 8.21 -0.96
C TYR A 26 15.51 8.10 0.05
N SER A 27 15.21 8.08 1.35
CA SER A 27 16.21 8.11 2.45
C SER A 27 16.45 6.77 3.15
N SER A 28 15.71 5.72 2.78
CA SER A 28 15.79 4.35 3.33
C SER A 28 15.77 3.30 2.23
N GLY A 29 16.25 2.08 2.51
CA GLY A 29 16.37 0.99 1.54
C GLY A 29 17.82 0.69 1.10
N ILE A 30 18.00 -0.15 0.09
CA ILE A 30 19.30 -0.47 -0.51
C ILE A 30 19.70 0.67 -1.47
N LEU A 31 20.67 1.48 -1.07
CA LEU A 31 21.10 2.67 -1.82
C LEU A 31 22.18 2.30 -2.86
N LEU A 32 21.74 1.90 -4.05
CA LEU A 32 22.60 1.55 -5.20
C LEU A 32 22.71 2.70 -6.22
N ASP A 33 22.49 3.94 -5.80
CA ASP A 33 22.33 5.14 -6.65
C ASP A 33 23.57 6.06 -6.65
N ALA A 34 24.32 6.07 -5.55
CA ALA A 34 25.48 6.93 -5.35
C ALA A 34 26.74 6.32 -5.94
N ASN A 35 27.71 7.16 -6.32
CA ASN A 35 29.00 6.71 -6.86
C ASN A 35 29.94 6.19 -5.74
N GLU A 36 29.40 5.68 -4.65
CA GLU A 36 30.15 5.28 -3.44
C GLU A 36 30.54 3.82 -3.52
N ASN A 37 31.53 3.41 -2.72
CA ASN A 37 31.89 2.00 -2.57
C ASN A 37 31.12 1.41 -1.39
N SER A 38 30.24 0.45 -1.66
CA SER A 38 29.36 -0.17 -0.67
C SER A 38 30.09 -0.99 0.41
N TYR A 39 31.37 -1.31 0.22
CA TYR A 39 32.19 -2.05 1.19
C TYR A 39 32.86 -1.18 2.26
N GLY A 40 32.70 0.14 2.20
CA GLY A 40 33.25 1.07 3.17
C GLY A 40 34.74 1.43 2.97
N PRO A 41 35.34 2.16 3.92
CA PRO A 41 36.68 2.74 3.75
C PRO A 41 37.80 1.71 4.00
N SER A 42 38.87 1.77 3.19
CA SER A 42 40.05 0.92 3.35
C SER A 42 41.04 1.49 4.39
N LEU A 43 40.73 1.40 5.69
CA LEU A 43 41.50 1.99 6.79
C LEU A 43 41.87 0.99 7.91
N GLU A 44 42.94 1.26 8.66
CA GLU A 44 43.42 0.42 9.77
C GLU A 44 42.82 0.78 11.14
N ALA A 45 42.58 2.07 11.45
CA ALA A 45 42.00 2.55 12.71
C ALA A 45 41.55 4.03 12.62
N GLN A 46 40.69 4.50 13.55
CA GLN A 46 40.25 5.90 13.60
C GLN A 46 41.41 6.88 13.87
N PRO A 47 41.38 8.09 13.28
CA PRO A 47 42.49 9.03 13.35
C PRO A 47 42.70 9.57 14.76
N ASP A 48 43.97 9.66 15.18
CA ASP A 48 44.38 10.16 16.49
C ASP A 48 44.53 11.70 16.50
N GLY A 49 44.16 12.30 17.63
CA GLY A 49 43.76 13.70 17.76
C GLY A 49 44.87 14.74 17.72
N ASN A 50 44.73 15.72 16.81
CA ASN A 50 45.32 17.07 16.89
C ASN A 50 44.47 18.07 16.08
N LEU A 51 43.15 18.07 16.30
CA LEU A 51 42.17 18.92 15.59
C LEU A 51 42.34 20.44 15.87
N ASN A 52 43.15 20.79 16.87
CA ASN A 52 43.44 22.15 17.30
C ASN A 52 44.60 22.82 16.54
N ARG A 53 45.13 22.19 15.49
CA ARG A 53 46.24 22.71 14.66
C ARG A 53 45.83 22.77 13.19
N TYR A 54 46.24 23.83 12.50
CA TYR A 54 46.11 23.90 11.05
C TYR A 54 46.95 22.81 10.38
N PRO A 55 46.45 22.19 9.30
CA PRO A 55 47.17 21.16 8.55
C PRO A 55 48.38 21.75 7.82
N ASP A 56 49.28 20.88 7.34
CA ASP A 56 50.30 21.30 6.36
C ASP A 56 49.58 21.90 5.13
N PRO A 57 49.81 23.18 4.76
CA PRO A 57 49.16 23.82 3.63
C PRO A 57 49.58 23.24 2.28
N TYR A 58 50.67 22.48 2.20
CA TYR A 58 51.17 21.86 0.97
C TYR A 58 50.92 20.34 0.90
N GLN A 59 50.58 19.72 2.03
CA GLN A 59 50.23 18.30 2.15
C GLN A 59 51.28 17.35 1.56
N MET A 60 52.57 17.60 1.86
CA MET A 60 53.69 16.93 1.17
C MET A 60 53.68 15.42 1.34
N ASP A 61 53.36 14.90 2.53
CA ASP A 61 53.36 13.46 2.80
C ASP A 61 52.32 12.72 1.92
N VAL A 62 51.13 13.29 1.75
CA VAL A 62 50.07 12.70 0.91
C VAL A 62 50.49 12.72 -0.56
N LYS A 63 51.10 13.82 -1.02
CA LYS A 63 51.61 13.94 -2.39
C LYS A 63 52.71 12.92 -2.67
N GLN A 64 53.68 12.74 -1.77
CA GLN A 64 54.77 11.78 -1.93
C GLN A 64 54.26 10.33 -2.01
N ARG A 65 53.25 9.98 -1.19
CA ARG A 65 52.59 8.67 -1.26
C ARG A 65 51.88 8.47 -2.60
N TRP A 66 51.23 9.51 -3.12
CA TRP A 66 50.56 9.44 -4.41
C TRP A 66 51.53 9.34 -5.60
N VAL A 67 52.64 10.09 -5.56
CA VAL A 67 53.75 9.99 -6.52
C VAL A 67 54.27 8.56 -6.60
N SER A 68 54.47 7.93 -5.44
CA SER A 68 54.90 6.54 -5.35
C SER A 68 53.89 5.56 -5.94
N LEU A 69 52.59 5.80 -5.73
CA LEU A 69 51.51 4.95 -6.25
C LEU A 69 51.38 5.03 -7.78
N ARG A 70 51.51 6.23 -8.37
CA ARG A 70 51.30 6.46 -9.82
C ARG A 70 52.57 6.55 -10.65
N GLY A 71 53.75 6.43 -10.02
CA GLY A 71 55.03 6.47 -10.72
C GLY A 71 55.34 7.83 -11.34
N LEU A 72 55.02 8.91 -10.63
CA LEU A 72 55.33 10.29 -11.06
C LEU A 72 56.78 10.66 -10.71
N GLU A 73 57.29 11.75 -11.28
CA GLU A 73 58.67 12.19 -11.07
C GLU A 73 58.85 13.03 -9.79
N SER A 74 57.83 13.80 -9.40
CA SER A 74 57.89 14.67 -8.22
C SER A 74 56.52 15.01 -7.64
N GLU A 75 56.48 15.30 -6.33
CA GLU A 75 55.35 15.88 -5.59
C GLU A 75 54.89 17.23 -6.16
N HIS A 76 55.76 17.95 -6.86
CA HIS A 76 55.42 19.19 -7.55
C HIS A 76 54.49 18.97 -8.75
N GLN A 77 54.34 17.73 -9.22
CA GLN A 77 53.36 17.35 -10.24
C GLN A 77 51.97 17.06 -9.66
N VAL A 78 51.77 17.17 -8.33
CA VAL A 78 50.52 16.78 -7.66
C VAL A 78 49.86 17.96 -6.94
N PHE A 79 48.56 18.12 -7.18
CA PHE A 79 47.66 19.00 -6.46
C PHE A 79 46.57 18.21 -5.73
N LEU A 80 46.20 18.66 -4.54
CA LEU A 80 45.12 18.06 -3.73
C LEU A 80 44.00 19.08 -3.56
N GLY A 81 42.77 18.68 -3.90
CA GLY A 81 41.56 19.49 -3.78
C GLY A 81 40.48 18.87 -2.91
N VAL A 82 39.53 19.69 -2.45
CA VAL A 82 38.33 19.29 -1.69
C VAL A 82 37.35 18.59 -2.62
N GLY A 83 37.65 17.31 -2.86
CA GLY A 83 37.05 16.51 -3.91
C GLY A 83 37.55 16.93 -5.30
N SER A 84 37.15 16.16 -6.31
CA SER A 84 37.44 16.50 -7.72
C SER A 84 36.73 17.79 -8.15
N ASP A 85 35.65 18.18 -7.47
CA ASP A 85 34.87 19.38 -7.78
C ASP A 85 35.68 20.68 -7.60
N GLU A 86 36.53 20.77 -6.55
CA GLU A 86 37.43 21.93 -6.39
C GLU A 86 38.47 21.97 -7.51
N VAL A 87 38.99 20.82 -7.94
CA VAL A 87 39.94 20.74 -9.05
C VAL A 87 39.29 21.22 -10.36
N ILE A 88 38.05 20.79 -10.64
CA ILE A 88 37.30 21.22 -11.84
C ILE A 88 37.05 22.73 -11.79
N ASP A 89 36.56 23.25 -10.66
CA ASP A 89 36.25 24.67 -10.49
C ASP A 89 37.52 25.54 -10.64
N LEU A 90 38.63 25.14 -10.01
CA LEU A 90 39.91 25.83 -10.13
C LEU A 90 40.45 25.78 -11.56
N ALA A 91 40.37 24.63 -12.25
CA ALA A 91 40.81 24.53 -13.63
C ALA A 91 40.09 25.56 -14.52
N ILE A 92 38.77 25.69 -14.37
CA ILE A 92 37.97 26.65 -15.12
C ILE A 92 38.36 28.09 -14.75
N ARG A 93 38.55 28.40 -13.46
CA ARG A 93 38.98 29.75 -13.02
C ARG A 93 40.38 30.14 -13.51
N ILE A 94 41.29 29.16 -13.61
CA ILE A 94 42.69 29.40 -13.99
C ILE A 94 42.80 29.60 -15.51
N PHE A 95 42.10 28.79 -16.30
CA PHE A 95 42.31 28.73 -17.76
C PHE A 95 41.21 29.40 -18.60
N CYS A 96 40.08 29.79 -18.01
CA CYS A 96 38.97 30.41 -18.75
C CYS A 96 38.63 31.81 -18.22
N THR A 97 38.48 32.74 -19.14
CA THR A 97 37.92 34.07 -18.90
C THR A 97 36.39 34.00 -19.00
N PRO A 98 35.63 34.39 -17.94
CA PRO A 98 34.17 34.40 -17.97
C PRO A 98 33.60 35.17 -19.17
N ARG A 99 32.55 34.62 -19.80
CA ARG A 99 31.85 35.13 -21.01
C ARG A 99 32.68 35.23 -22.30
N GLN A 100 33.93 34.78 -22.30
CA GLN A 100 34.81 34.85 -23.47
C GLN A 100 35.30 33.48 -23.89
N ASP A 101 35.84 32.72 -22.94
CA ASP A 101 36.37 31.40 -23.20
C ASP A 101 35.30 30.32 -23.01
N LYS A 102 35.57 29.14 -23.59
CA LYS A 102 34.65 28.01 -23.60
C LYS A 102 35.33 26.71 -23.17
N VAL A 103 34.52 25.75 -22.74
CA VAL A 103 34.96 24.41 -22.34
C VAL A 103 34.27 23.37 -23.22
N LEU A 104 35.04 22.41 -23.73
CA LEU A 104 34.52 21.28 -24.50
C LEU A 104 34.34 20.06 -23.59
N ILE A 105 33.16 19.43 -23.69
CA ILE A 105 32.85 18.17 -22.98
C ILE A 105 32.32 17.10 -23.95
N THR A 106 32.43 15.83 -23.58
CA THR A 106 31.99 14.69 -24.41
C THR A 106 30.82 13.91 -23.80
N PRO A 107 29.56 14.37 -23.93
CA PRO A 107 28.41 13.71 -23.30
C PRO A 107 28.08 12.34 -23.93
N PRO A 108 27.52 11.37 -23.16
CA PRO A 108 27.22 11.45 -21.74
C PRO A 108 28.49 11.44 -20.87
N THR A 109 28.59 12.34 -19.91
CA THR A 109 29.81 12.60 -19.11
C THR A 109 29.46 13.12 -17.72
N TYR A 110 30.46 13.39 -16.89
CA TYR A 110 30.24 13.84 -15.53
C TYR A 110 29.59 15.25 -15.49
N GLY A 111 28.44 15.35 -14.83
CA GLY A 111 27.60 16.56 -14.85
C GLY A 111 28.24 17.80 -14.24
N MET A 112 29.18 17.64 -13.29
CA MET A 112 29.79 18.79 -12.60
C MET A 112 30.60 19.70 -13.53
N TYR A 113 31.09 19.21 -14.67
CA TYR A 113 31.74 20.08 -15.65
C TYR A 113 30.81 21.20 -16.12
N SER A 114 29.55 20.86 -16.43
CA SER A 114 28.58 21.84 -16.89
C SER A 114 28.16 22.79 -15.76
N VAL A 115 28.00 22.26 -14.55
CA VAL A 115 27.64 23.06 -13.35
C VAL A 115 28.74 24.07 -13.02
N CYS A 116 30.00 23.63 -12.95
CA CYS A 116 31.14 24.53 -12.68
C CYS A 116 31.32 25.57 -13.80
N CYS A 117 31.11 25.21 -15.07
CA CYS A 117 31.11 26.18 -16.17
C CYS A 117 30.02 27.25 -15.98
N GLN A 118 28.79 26.85 -15.64
CA GLN A 118 27.68 27.79 -15.38
C GLN A 118 27.95 28.72 -14.18
N ILE A 119 28.53 28.20 -13.08
CA ILE A 119 28.91 29.00 -11.90
C ILE A 119 29.95 30.06 -12.26
N ASN A 120 30.90 29.71 -13.13
CA ASN A 120 31.97 30.59 -13.60
C ASN A 120 31.60 31.42 -14.83
N ASP A 121 30.35 31.32 -15.32
CA ASP A 121 29.85 32.05 -16.49
C ASP A 121 30.67 31.76 -17.77
N VAL A 122 30.99 30.47 -17.97
CA VAL A 122 31.76 29.92 -19.09
C VAL A 122 30.87 29.00 -19.93
N GLU A 123 30.91 29.16 -21.26
CA GLU A 123 30.05 28.41 -22.18
C GLU A 123 30.58 26.98 -22.40
N VAL A 124 29.67 26.02 -22.58
CA VAL A 124 29.99 24.60 -22.80
C VAL A 124 29.73 24.20 -24.25
N VAL A 125 30.77 23.75 -24.94
CA VAL A 125 30.71 23.12 -26.26
C VAL A 125 30.60 21.60 -26.09
N LYS A 126 29.66 20.96 -26.79
CA LYS A 126 29.38 19.52 -26.62
C LYS A 126 29.79 18.74 -27.86
N CYS A 127 30.68 17.75 -27.70
CA CYS A 127 31.04 16.77 -28.73
C CYS A 127 30.66 15.35 -28.25
N PRO A 128 29.44 14.88 -28.53
CA PRO A 128 28.93 13.63 -27.97
C PRO A 128 29.78 12.40 -28.31
N LEU A 129 29.82 11.44 -27.39
CA LEU A 129 30.44 10.12 -27.58
C LEU A 129 29.71 9.32 -28.67
N GLU A 130 30.38 8.31 -29.22
CA GLU A 130 29.81 7.43 -30.23
C GLU A 130 28.82 6.43 -29.60
N VAL A 131 27.53 6.61 -29.90
CA VAL A 131 26.43 5.84 -29.32
C VAL A 131 26.01 4.64 -30.22
N ALA A 132 26.27 4.72 -31.53
CA ALA A 132 25.77 3.75 -32.51
C ALA A 132 26.19 2.30 -32.23
N ASN A 133 27.42 2.10 -31.75
CA ASN A 133 27.95 0.78 -31.40
C ASN A 133 27.89 0.48 -29.89
N LYS A 134 27.21 1.33 -29.10
CA LYS A 134 27.08 1.21 -27.62
C LYS A 134 28.42 1.16 -26.87
N SER A 135 29.52 1.54 -27.55
CA SER A 135 30.89 1.53 -27.03
C SER A 135 31.24 2.80 -26.26
N PHE A 136 30.55 3.92 -26.52
CA PHE A 136 30.80 5.23 -25.87
C PHE A 136 32.24 5.73 -25.99
N GLN A 137 32.89 5.49 -27.13
CA GLN A 137 34.23 6.03 -27.43
C GLN A 137 34.15 7.49 -27.90
N ILE A 138 35.25 8.23 -27.80
CA ILE A 138 35.31 9.62 -28.26
C ILE A 138 35.42 9.71 -29.78
N ASN A 139 34.75 10.70 -30.38
CA ASN A 139 34.93 11.00 -31.79
C ASN A 139 36.04 12.04 -31.97
N VAL A 140 37.27 11.55 -32.19
CA VAL A 140 38.47 12.40 -32.31
C VAL A 140 38.34 13.42 -33.45
N HIS A 141 37.71 13.06 -34.57
CA HIS A 141 37.53 13.95 -35.71
C HIS A 141 36.68 15.17 -35.35
N LYS A 142 35.51 14.94 -34.73
CA LYS A 142 34.61 16.02 -34.31
C LYS A 142 35.23 16.92 -33.25
N ILE A 143 36.01 16.36 -32.33
CA ILE A 143 36.75 17.15 -31.34
C ILE A 143 37.75 18.07 -32.05
N LYS A 144 38.52 17.54 -33.02
CA LYS A 144 39.47 18.32 -33.82
C LYS A 144 38.79 19.44 -34.60
N GLU A 145 37.68 19.14 -35.26
CA GLU A 145 36.89 20.15 -35.99
C GLU A 145 36.38 21.25 -35.06
N ALA A 146 35.84 20.90 -33.88
CA ALA A 146 35.30 21.86 -32.93
C ALA A 146 36.38 22.82 -32.41
N VAL A 147 37.57 22.31 -32.05
CA VAL A 147 38.66 23.15 -31.53
C VAL A 147 39.35 23.97 -32.62
N GLN A 148 39.31 23.53 -33.88
CA GLN A 148 39.79 24.31 -35.02
C GLN A 148 38.81 25.42 -35.41
N ALA A 149 37.51 25.15 -35.32
CA ALA A 149 36.46 26.11 -35.62
C ALA A 149 36.31 27.19 -34.54
N ASP A 150 36.52 26.85 -33.26
CA ASP A 150 36.35 27.77 -32.14
C ASP A 150 37.64 27.93 -31.29
N PRO A 151 38.43 28.99 -31.51
CA PRO A 151 39.65 29.24 -30.74
C PRO A 151 39.40 29.71 -29.30
N GLN A 152 38.15 29.98 -28.92
CA GLN A 152 37.76 30.33 -27.55
C GLN A 152 37.71 29.09 -26.64
N ILE A 153 37.73 27.88 -27.18
CA ILE A 153 37.82 26.66 -26.38
C ILE A 153 39.20 26.58 -25.71
N LYS A 154 39.24 26.58 -24.37
CA LYS A 154 40.48 26.53 -23.58
C LYS A 154 40.68 25.24 -22.79
N ILE A 155 39.61 24.50 -22.54
CA ILE A 155 39.67 23.23 -21.80
C ILE A 155 38.89 22.16 -22.57
N ILE A 156 39.42 20.94 -22.63
CA ILE A 156 38.70 19.73 -23.06
C ILE A 156 38.63 18.77 -21.87
N PHE A 157 37.43 18.36 -21.45
CA PHE A 157 37.25 17.29 -20.46
C PHE A 157 36.96 15.95 -21.14
N LEU A 158 37.75 14.94 -20.80
CA LEU A 158 37.58 13.54 -21.19
C LEU A 158 37.43 12.68 -19.93
N CYS A 159 36.40 11.84 -19.81
CA CYS A 159 36.25 10.92 -18.67
C CYS A 159 36.61 9.49 -19.06
N SER A 160 37.49 8.83 -18.29
CA SER A 160 37.99 7.49 -18.62
C SER A 160 38.45 6.72 -17.36
N PRO A 161 37.75 5.67 -16.90
CA PRO A 161 36.43 5.22 -17.33
C PRO A 161 35.32 6.24 -17.06
N GLY A 162 34.39 6.41 -18.01
CA GLY A 162 33.36 7.45 -17.96
C GLY A 162 32.22 7.21 -16.95
N ASN A 163 31.65 8.27 -16.36
CA ASN A 163 30.35 8.23 -15.68
C ASN A 163 29.34 8.99 -16.55
N PRO A 164 28.20 8.38 -16.96
CA PRO A 164 27.62 7.12 -16.50
C PRO A 164 28.00 5.85 -17.28
N THR A 165 28.95 5.91 -18.23
CA THR A 165 29.13 4.85 -19.24
C THR A 165 29.93 3.64 -18.78
N GLY A 166 30.81 3.78 -17.78
CA GLY A 166 31.78 2.76 -17.38
C GLY A 166 32.81 2.41 -18.46
N THR A 167 32.91 3.20 -19.54
CA THR A 167 33.77 2.93 -20.69
C THR A 167 35.15 3.52 -20.48
N LEU A 168 36.20 2.69 -20.63
CA LEU A 168 37.58 3.12 -20.75
C LEU A 168 37.86 3.68 -22.16
N LEU A 169 38.37 4.91 -22.25
CA LEU A 169 38.79 5.50 -23.52
C LEU A 169 40.11 4.91 -23.98
N LYS A 170 40.23 4.64 -25.28
CA LYS A 170 41.46 4.13 -25.89
C LYS A 170 42.59 5.16 -25.78
N LYS A 171 43.79 4.74 -25.35
CA LYS A 171 44.94 5.65 -25.21
C LYS A 171 45.32 6.33 -26.52
N HIS A 172 45.27 5.60 -27.63
CA HIS A 172 45.54 6.14 -28.97
C HIS A 172 44.63 7.34 -29.30
N ASP A 173 43.36 7.31 -28.89
CA ASP A 173 42.41 8.38 -29.20
C ASP A 173 42.66 9.61 -28.31
N ILE A 174 43.04 9.42 -27.05
CA ILE A 174 43.49 10.50 -26.15
C ILE A 174 44.77 11.15 -26.70
N GLU A 175 45.75 10.34 -27.11
CA GLU A 175 47.00 10.82 -27.71
C GLU A 175 46.73 11.59 -29.02
N ALA A 176 45.75 11.16 -29.82
CA ALA A 176 45.37 11.86 -31.04
C ALA A 176 44.71 13.23 -30.78
N VAL A 177 44.02 13.41 -29.66
CA VAL A 177 43.50 14.73 -29.21
C VAL A 177 44.63 15.61 -28.71
N LEU A 178 45.56 15.08 -27.90
CA LEU A 178 46.74 15.81 -27.43
C LEU A 178 47.62 16.30 -28.59
N ASN A 179 47.78 15.48 -29.63
CA ASN A 179 48.56 15.80 -30.83
C ASN A 179 47.77 16.59 -31.89
N SER A 180 46.57 17.09 -31.60
CA SER A 180 45.71 17.78 -32.57
C SER A 180 46.16 19.21 -32.94
N GLY A 181 47.13 19.77 -32.21
CA GLY A 181 47.49 21.19 -32.30
C GLY A 181 46.62 22.10 -31.43
N PHE A 182 45.76 21.54 -30.57
CA PHE A 182 44.98 22.28 -29.58
C PHE A 182 45.89 23.06 -28.62
N LYS A 183 45.61 24.36 -28.45
CA LYS A 183 46.43 25.29 -27.64
C LYS A 183 45.94 25.46 -26.19
N GLY A 184 44.90 24.73 -25.78
CA GLY A 184 44.38 24.72 -24.41
C GLY A 184 44.80 23.49 -23.62
N ILE A 185 44.18 23.28 -22.46
CA ILE A 185 44.44 22.16 -21.55
C ILE A 185 43.48 20.99 -21.84
N VAL A 186 44.03 19.78 -21.95
CA VAL A 186 43.25 18.54 -22.00
C VAL A 186 43.23 17.94 -20.60
N ILE A 187 42.04 17.75 -20.06
CA ILE A 187 41.81 17.16 -18.74
C ILE A 187 41.24 15.76 -18.89
N VAL A 188 41.93 14.76 -18.37
CA VAL A 188 41.46 13.37 -18.32
C VAL A 188 41.05 13.01 -16.89
N ASP A 189 39.76 12.80 -16.67
CA ASP A 189 39.21 12.38 -15.38
C ASP A 189 39.16 10.85 -15.27
N GLU A 190 40.02 10.33 -14.40
CA GLU A 190 40.29 8.91 -14.15
C GLU A 190 39.72 8.44 -12.81
N ALA A 191 38.56 8.96 -12.39
CA ALA A 191 37.94 8.60 -11.11
C ALA A 191 37.72 7.09 -10.89
N TYR A 192 37.59 6.28 -11.95
CA TYR A 192 37.32 4.83 -11.90
C TYR A 192 38.47 3.96 -12.40
N ILE A 193 39.64 4.53 -12.71
CA ILE A 193 40.72 3.81 -13.40
C ILE A 193 41.23 2.56 -12.68
N ASP A 194 41.13 2.52 -11.35
CA ASP A 194 41.56 1.37 -10.55
C ASP A 194 40.64 0.14 -10.68
N PHE A 195 39.43 0.27 -11.24
CA PHE A 195 38.50 -0.86 -11.48
C PHE A 195 38.74 -1.56 -12.82
N VAL A 196 39.57 -0.97 -13.69
CA VAL A 196 39.91 -1.49 -15.01
C VAL A 196 40.69 -2.80 -14.86
N ASP A 197 40.36 -3.78 -15.70
CA ASP A 197 41.09 -5.05 -15.75
C ASP A 197 42.59 -4.81 -16.02
N PRO A 198 43.51 -5.37 -15.21
CA PRO A 198 44.96 -5.21 -15.42
C PRO A 198 45.47 -5.64 -16.80
N SER A 199 44.71 -6.44 -17.56
CA SER A 199 45.01 -6.83 -18.94
C SER A 199 44.72 -5.75 -19.98
N LYS A 200 43.96 -4.70 -19.63
CA LYS A 200 43.64 -3.54 -20.48
C LYS A 200 44.67 -2.41 -20.30
N GLU A 201 44.58 -1.38 -21.15
CA GLU A 201 45.44 -0.19 -21.05
C GLU A 201 45.21 0.57 -19.73
N GLY A 202 46.25 0.76 -18.90
CA GLY A 202 46.14 1.41 -17.58
C GLY A 202 46.04 2.95 -17.62
N SER A 203 46.22 3.61 -16.48
CA SER A 203 46.20 5.08 -16.36
C SER A 203 47.13 5.83 -17.34
N VAL A 204 46.78 7.06 -17.71
CA VAL A 204 47.64 8.03 -18.43
C VAL A 204 48.35 9.02 -17.50
N ALA A 205 48.29 8.83 -16.17
CA ALA A 205 48.89 9.75 -15.20
C ALA A 205 50.38 10.05 -15.46
N THR A 206 51.17 9.06 -15.88
CA THR A 206 52.60 9.26 -16.18
C THR A 206 52.86 10.09 -17.44
N TRP A 207 51.84 10.30 -18.29
CA TRP A 207 51.95 11.08 -19.52
C TRP A 207 52.07 12.58 -19.25
N VAL A 208 51.76 13.04 -18.04
CA VAL A 208 51.89 14.46 -17.67
C VAL A 208 53.33 14.96 -17.81
N SER A 209 54.34 14.09 -17.65
CA SER A 209 55.74 14.41 -17.93
C SER A 209 56.04 14.62 -19.42
N ARG A 210 55.31 13.95 -20.31
CA ARG A 210 55.48 14.00 -21.77
C ARG A 210 54.67 15.13 -22.41
N TYR A 211 53.49 15.43 -21.89
CA TYR A 211 52.54 16.38 -22.48
C TYR A 211 52.33 17.60 -21.58
N PRO A 212 52.84 18.79 -21.98
CA PRO A 212 52.78 19.98 -21.14
C PRO A 212 51.38 20.56 -20.98
N ASN A 213 50.42 20.17 -21.82
CA ASN A 213 49.03 20.62 -21.80
C ASN A 213 48.06 19.54 -21.27
N LEU A 214 48.57 18.48 -20.64
CA LEU A 214 47.76 17.41 -20.04
C LEU A 214 47.63 17.61 -18.53
N LEU A 215 46.40 17.46 -18.03
CA LEU A 215 46.09 17.33 -16.61
C LEU A 215 45.26 16.07 -16.40
N VAL A 216 45.63 15.23 -15.43
CA VAL A 216 44.94 13.99 -15.11
C VAL A 216 44.35 14.07 -13.71
N MET A 217 43.08 13.69 -13.55
CA MET A 217 42.36 13.77 -12.28
C MET A 217 42.01 12.40 -11.72
N GLN A 218 42.10 12.22 -10.41
CA GLN A 218 41.72 10.99 -9.70
C GLN A 218 41.12 11.31 -8.31
N THR A 219 40.57 10.29 -7.64
CA THR A 219 39.95 10.46 -6.31
C THR A 219 40.08 9.21 -5.45
N LEU A 220 40.09 9.39 -4.12
CA LEU A 220 39.94 8.28 -3.16
C LEU A 220 38.48 7.85 -2.96
N SER A 221 37.52 8.52 -3.60
CA SER A 221 36.09 8.29 -3.36
C SER A 221 35.57 6.95 -3.89
N LYS A 222 36.27 6.34 -4.85
CA LYS A 222 35.81 5.14 -5.57
C LYS A 222 36.54 3.88 -5.10
N SER A 223 37.74 3.65 -5.58
CA SER A 223 38.54 2.46 -5.28
C SER A 223 38.83 2.29 -3.79
N PHE A 224 39.14 3.39 -3.09
CA PHE A 224 39.45 3.38 -1.66
C PHE A 224 38.22 3.49 -0.73
N GLY A 225 37.03 3.78 -1.29
CA GLY A 225 35.78 3.92 -0.53
C GLY A 225 35.71 5.12 0.41
N LEU A 226 36.49 6.17 0.16
CA LEU A 226 36.63 7.34 1.04
C LEU A 226 35.92 8.58 0.48
N ALA A 227 34.66 8.45 0.05
CA ALA A 227 33.92 9.60 -0.50
C ALA A 227 33.70 10.72 0.54
N GLY A 228 33.53 10.35 1.82
CA GLY A 228 33.27 11.28 2.91
C GLY A 228 34.44 12.18 3.30
N ILE A 229 35.69 11.81 2.97
CA ILE A 229 36.85 12.67 3.29
C ILE A 229 37.05 13.81 2.29
N ARG A 230 36.33 13.76 1.16
CA ARG A 230 36.33 14.78 0.10
C ARG A 230 37.75 15.11 -0.39
N LEU A 231 38.48 14.13 -0.91
CA LEU A 231 39.81 14.32 -1.50
C LEU A 231 39.81 14.05 -3.01
N GLY A 232 40.16 15.07 -3.79
CA GLY A 232 40.43 14.99 -5.23
C GLY A 232 41.90 15.27 -5.52
N ILE A 233 42.40 14.70 -6.60
CA ILE A 233 43.83 14.71 -6.93
C ILE A 233 43.99 15.12 -8.39
N ALA A 234 44.84 16.10 -8.66
CA ALA A 234 45.20 16.53 -10.00
C ALA A 234 46.69 16.32 -10.23
N MET A 235 47.04 15.83 -11.41
CA MET A 235 48.41 15.54 -11.84
C MET A 235 48.69 16.28 -13.13
N ALA A 236 49.74 17.09 -13.18
CA ALA A 236 50.12 17.87 -14.35
C ALA A 236 51.60 18.28 -14.27
N GLN A 237 52.11 19.01 -15.27
CA GLN A 237 53.43 19.65 -15.17
C GLN A 237 53.52 20.59 -13.96
N PRO A 238 54.70 20.73 -13.33
CA PRO A 238 54.89 21.57 -12.14
C PRO A 238 54.38 23.01 -12.31
N ASP A 239 54.55 23.59 -13.50
CA ASP A 239 54.09 24.95 -13.79
C ASP A 239 52.56 25.09 -13.72
N ILE A 240 51.82 24.08 -14.21
CA ILE A 240 50.36 24.02 -14.08
C ILE A 240 49.98 23.88 -12.61
N ILE A 241 50.60 22.94 -11.89
CA ILE A 241 50.30 22.68 -10.48
C ILE A 241 50.61 23.89 -9.61
N GLN A 242 51.63 24.68 -9.97
CA GLN A 242 51.94 25.93 -9.29
C GLN A 242 50.79 26.94 -9.43
N LEU A 243 50.14 27.04 -10.60
CA LEU A 243 48.95 27.88 -10.77
C LEU A 243 47.81 27.42 -9.84
N PHE A 244 47.55 26.12 -9.74
CA PHE A 244 46.56 25.60 -8.80
C PHE A 244 46.91 25.93 -7.34
N ASN A 245 48.18 25.80 -6.94
CA ASN A 245 48.61 26.19 -5.58
C ASN A 245 48.52 27.71 -5.34
N ASN A 246 48.66 28.54 -6.38
CA ASN A 246 48.49 29.99 -6.27
C ASN A 246 47.02 30.39 -6.11
N THR A 247 46.08 29.59 -6.63
CA THR A 247 44.64 29.90 -6.63
C THR A 247 43.86 29.22 -5.49
N LYS A 248 44.37 28.13 -4.91
CA LYS A 248 43.66 27.42 -3.83
C LYS A 248 43.50 28.26 -2.56
N ALA A 249 42.47 27.94 -1.78
CA ALA A 249 42.36 28.47 -0.42
C ALA A 249 43.48 27.92 0.48
N PRO A 250 44.02 28.71 1.42
CA PRO A 250 44.94 28.20 2.44
C PRO A 250 44.30 27.06 3.24
N TYR A 251 45.08 26.00 3.50
CA TYR A 251 44.63 24.86 4.32
C TYR A 251 43.38 24.14 3.79
N ASN A 252 43.20 24.06 2.46
CA ASN A 252 42.02 23.46 1.83
C ASN A 252 41.77 22.00 2.24
N ILE A 253 42.82 21.21 2.48
CA ILE A 253 42.69 19.82 2.98
C ILE A 253 42.83 19.77 4.50
N SER A 254 41.82 19.24 5.17
CA SER A 254 41.79 19.10 6.63
C SER A 254 42.78 18.05 7.17
N THR A 255 43.25 18.20 8.42
CA THR A 255 44.12 17.22 9.09
C THR A 255 43.52 15.81 9.11
N PRO A 256 42.22 15.60 9.45
CA PRO A 256 41.61 14.28 9.38
C PRO A 256 41.59 13.70 7.96
N THR A 257 41.28 14.50 6.94
CA THR A 257 41.32 14.07 5.54
C THR A 257 42.72 13.60 5.15
N ALA A 258 43.76 14.36 5.50
CA ALA A 258 45.14 14.01 5.19
C ALA A 258 45.60 12.73 5.91
N GLN A 259 45.28 12.57 7.19
CA GLN A 259 45.63 11.35 7.96
C GLN A 259 44.95 10.09 7.39
N LEU A 260 43.65 10.18 7.09
CA LEU A 260 42.91 9.07 6.49
C LEU A 260 43.45 8.72 5.08
N ALA A 261 43.82 9.72 4.29
CA ALA A 261 44.47 9.50 3.01
C ALA A 261 45.83 8.79 3.15
N LEU A 262 46.65 9.17 4.13
CA LEU A 262 47.94 8.51 4.38
C LEU A 262 47.77 7.04 4.80
N GLN A 263 46.77 6.73 5.62
CA GLN A 263 46.45 5.34 5.97
C GLN A 263 46.00 4.54 4.75
N ALA A 264 45.13 5.10 3.92
CA ALA A 264 44.64 4.47 2.70
C ALA A 264 45.77 4.21 1.69
N LEU A 265 46.76 5.11 1.62
CA LEU A 265 47.94 5.02 0.76
C LEU A 265 49.11 4.24 1.37
N SER A 266 48.91 3.61 2.54
CA SER A 266 49.89 2.70 3.13
C SER A 266 49.94 1.37 2.35
N PRO A 267 51.02 0.58 2.45
CA PRO A 267 51.08 -0.74 1.81
C PRO A 267 49.90 -1.67 2.16
N GLN A 268 49.43 -1.60 3.41
CA GLN A 268 48.28 -2.39 3.87
C GLN A 268 46.96 -1.82 3.35
N GLY A 269 46.80 -0.49 3.32
CA GLY A 269 45.64 0.18 2.73
C GLY A 269 45.49 -0.13 1.23
N LEU A 270 46.61 -0.15 0.48
CA LEU A 270 46.64 -0.56 -0.92
C LEU A 270 46.26 -2.03 -1.11
N LYS A 271 46.75 -2.93 -0.24
CA LYS A 271 46.36 -4.35 -0.27
C LYS A 271 44.87 -4.54 0.00
N LEU A 272 44.30 -3.79 0.96
CA LEU A 272 42.88 -3.80 1.26
C LEU A 272 42.07 -3.27 0.08
N MET A 273 42.48 -2.14 -0.51
CA MET A 273 41.87 -1.59 -1.73
C MET A 273 41.84 -2.62 -2.86
N SER A 274 42.97 -3.28 -3.17
CA SER A 274 43.02 -4.32 -4.20
C SER A 274 42.10 -5.50 -3.91
N SER A 275 42.01 -5.93 -2.64
CA SER A 275 41.08 -6.99 -2.25
C SER A 275 39.63 -6.56 -2.43
N THR A 276 39.26 -5.33 -2.05
CA THR A 276 37.91 -4.78 -2.21
C THR A 276 37.53 -4.67 -3.69
N ILE A 277 38.44 -4.20 -4.55
CA ILE A 277 38.23 -4.14 -6.00
C ILE A 277 37.97 -5.54 -6.58
N ALA A 278 38.74 -6.56 -6.15
CA ALA A 278 38.53 -7.94 -6.60
C ALA A 278 37.12 -8.46 -6.24
N HIS A 279 36.65 -8.19 -5.03
CA HIS A 279 35.28 -8.54 -4.61
C HIS A 279 34.22 -7.79 -5.41
N ILE A 280 34.38 -6.48 -5.63
CA ILE A 280 33.45 -5.68 -6.44
C ILE A 280 33.39 -6.21 -7.88
N ASN A 281 34.53 -6.55 -8.48
CA ASN A 281 34.58 -7.10 -9.83
C ASN A 281 33.89 -8.48 -9.90
N GLN A 282 34.04 -9.33 -8.87
CA GLN A 282 33.33 -10.61 -8.78
C GLN A 282 31.81 -10.41 -8.61
N GLN A 283 31.38 -9.50 -7.74
CA GLN A 283 29.95 -9.22 -7.55
C GLN A 283 29.33 -8.54 -8.78
N ARG A 284 30.09 -7.69 -9.49
CA ARG A 284 29.68 -7.16 -10.79
C ARG A 284 29.45 -8.30 -11.78
N ALA A 285 30.33 -9.30 -11.84
CA ALA A 285 30.14 -10.47 -12.69
C ALA A 285 28.89 -11.28 -12.29
N ILE A 286 28.60 -11.43 -11.00
CA ILE A 286 27.37 -12.10 -10.51
C ILE A 286 26.12 -11.27 -10.85
N LEU A 287 26.13 -9.95 -10.64
CA LEU A 287 25.03 -9.06 -11.00
C LEU A 287 24.77 -9.10 -12.51
N LEU A 288 25.83 -9.05 -13.31
CA LEU A 288 25.74 -9.24 -14.77
C LEU A 288 25.15 -10.62 -15.08
N ASP A 289 25.61 -11.69 -14.43
CA ASP A 289 25.08 -13.04 -14.62
C ASP A 289 23.61 -13.16 -14.20
N MET A 290 23.19 -12.55 -13.09
CA MET A 290 21.79 -12.51 -12.66
C MET A 290 20.94 -11.75 -13.68
N LEU A 291 21.38 -10.56 -14.08
CA LEU A 291 20.71 -9.75 -15.09
C LEU A 291 20.71 -10.42 -16.47
N THR A 292 21.60 -11.37 -16.77
CA THR A 292 21.71 -12.02 -18.09
C THR A 292 21.16 -13.46 -18.11
N LYS A 293 21.21 -14.22 -17.00
CA LYS A 293 20.79 -15.63 -16.86
C LYS A 293 19.52 -15.85 -16.02
N GLN A 294 19.07 -14.91 -15.19
CA GLN A 294 17.66 -14.92 -14.71
C GLN A 294 16.72 -14.30 -15.76
N ILE A 295 17.29 -13.89 -16.88
CA ILE A 295 16.60 -13.73 -18.16
C ILE A 295 16.85 -15.00 -19.00
N PRO A 296 16.06 -16.08 -18.84
CA PRO A 296 15.84 -16.97 -19.97
C PRO A 296 14.38 -17.46 -20.08
N SER A 297 13.77 -17.12 -21.22
CA SER A 297 13.02 -18.01 -22.11
C SER A 297 11.84 -18.86 -21.61
N GLN A 298 11.31 -18.71 -20.40
CA GLN A 298 10.09 -19.44 -19.99
C GLN A 298 9.02 -18.65 -19.23
N LEU A 299 9.19 -17.35 -19.01
CA LEU A 299 8.13 -16.42 -18.59
C LEU A 299 8.65 -15.04 -19.01
N ASP A 300 7.94 -14.34 -19.90
CA ASP A 300 8.33 -13.00 -20.33
C ASP A 300 8.22 -12.01 -19.15
N GLN A 301 9.30 -11.83 -18.37
CA GLN A 301 9.75 -10.55 -17.78
C GLN A 301 11.26 -10.64 -17.42
N PRO A 302 12.06 -9.55 -17.53
CA PRO A 302 11.67 -8.15 -17.63
C PRO A 302 12.08 -7.49 -18.95
N SER A 303 11.50 -6.32 -19.18
CA SER A 303 11.82 -5.31 -20.19
C SER A 303 13.25 -4.74 -20.08
N LEU A 304 14.24 -5.53 -19.66
CA LEU A 304 15.65 -5.12 -19.59
C LEU A 304 16.33 -5.47 -20.91
N GLY A 305 16.88 -4.45 -21.55
CA GLY A 305 17.71 -4.53 -22.74
C GLY A 305 19.19 -4.78 -22.42
N PRO A 306 20.07 -4.60 -23.41
CA PRO A 306 21.48 -4.93 -23.25
C PRO A 306 22.15 -4.02 -22.21
N ILE A 307 23.17 -4.59 -21.58
CA ILE A 307 24.15 -3.83 -20.80
C ILE A 307 24.92 -2.91 -21.76
N LEU A 308 25.11 -1.67 -21.34
CA LEU A 308 25.73 -0.61 -22.12
C LEU A 308 27.15 -0.29 -21.61
N GLY A 309 28.11 -0.04 -22.51
CA GLY A 309 29.50 0.28 -22.16
C GLY A 309 30.35 -0.90 -21.72
N ASP A 310 31.60 -0.64 -21.34
CA ASP A 310 32.60 -1.69 -21.01
C ASP A 310 32.58 -2.13 -19.53
N ASN A 311 31.71 -1.52 -18.71
CA ASN A 311 31.52 -1.81 -17.28
C ASN A 311 32.80 -1.80 -16.43
N ASP A 312 33.82 -1.01 -16.80
CA ASP A 312 35.08 -0.87 -16.07
C ASP A 312 34.95 0.07 -14.84
N ALA A 313 33.81 0.00 -14.13
CA ALA A 313 33.48 0.81 -12.96
C ALA A 313 32.76 -0.01 -11.87
N ASN A 314 32.46 0.59 -10.71
CA ASN A 314 31.73 -0.07 -9.61
C ASN A 314 30.20 -0.13 -9.81
N PHE A 315 29.73 0.09 -11.03
CA PHE A 315 28.32 0.09 -11.42
C PHE A 315 28.15 -0.53 -12.81
N VAL A 316 26.92 -0.88 -13.14
CA VAL A 316 26.50 -1.39 -14.45
C VAL A 316 25.41 -0.46 -15.01
N MET A 317 25.40 -0.24 -16.32
CA MET A 317 24.35 0.51 -17.01
C MET A 317 23.51 -0.46 -17.86
N VAL A 318 22.20 -0.48 -17.61
CA VAL A 318 21.26 -1.39 -18.29
C VAL A 318 20.19 -0.56 -18.99
N GLN A 319 19.89 -0.90 -20.24
CA GLN A 319 18.80 -0.27 -21.00
C GLN A 319 17.46 -0.92 -20.65
N VAL A 320 16.35 -0.19 -20.72
CA VAL A 320 14.99 -0.73 -20.57
C VAL A 320 14.29 -0.62 -21.91
N LEU A 321 13.72 -1.72 -22.39
CA LEU A 321 13.07 -1.82 -23.70
C LEU A 321 11.55 -1.83 -23.56
N ASN A 322 10.88 -1.25 -24.54
CA ASN A 322 9.46 -1.45 -24.77
C ASN A 322 9.21 -2.94 -25.08
N ARG A 323 8.18 -3.53 -24.47
CA ARG A 323 7.88 -4.96 -24.64
C ARG A 323 7.36 -5.31 -26.03
N THR A 324 6.72 -4.35 -26.69
CA THR A 324 6.06 -4.55 -27.98
C THR A 324 7.00 -4.24 -29.14
N THR A 325 7.75 -3.14 -29.06
CA THR A 325 8.64 -2.71 -30.15
C THR A 325 10.08 -3.21 -29.99
N GLY A 326 10.50 -3.63 -28.79
CA GLY A 326 11.89 -3.97 -28.49
C GLY A 326 12.84 -2.76 -28.49
N GLU A 327 12.31 -1.54 -28.60
CA GLU A 327 13.10 -0.30 -28.63
C GLU A 327 13.25 0.32 -27.23
N PRO A 328 14.30 1.12 -26.97
CA PRO A 328 14.49 1.79 -25.69
C PRO A 328 13.33 2.73 -25.29
N ASP A 329 12.74 2.56 -24.10
CA ASP A 329 11.57 3.31 -23.62
C ASP A 329 11.81 4.03 -22.29
N ASN A 330 11.85 5.37 -22.33
CA ASN A 330 12.08 6.23 -21.16
C ASN A 330 10.94 6.20 -20.15
N THR A 331 9.69 6.18 -20.61
CA THR A 331 8.51 6.15 -19.73
C THR A 331 8.53 4.87 -18.90
N ARG A 332 8.85 3.76 -19.57
CA ARG A 332 8.98 2.46 -18.92
C ARG A 332 10.19 2.39 -18.00
N ALA A 333 11.35 2.88 -18.43
CA ALA A 333 12.54 2.96 -17.59
C ALA A 333 12.28 3.76 -16.30
N GLN A 334 11.52 4.85 -16.39
CA GLN A 334 11.14 5.65 -15.24
C GLN A 334 10.14 4.93 -14.33
N ALA A 335 9.21 4.15 -14.90
CA ALA A 335 8.32 3.28 -14.12
C ALA A 335 9.09 2.16 -13.40
N VAL A 336 10.08 1.55 -14.06
CA VAL A 336 10.95 0.53 -13.44
C VAL A 336 11.81 1.14 -12.33
N TYR A 337 12.35 2.35 -12.53
CA TYR A 337 13.05 3.09 -11.47
C TYR A 337 12.16 3.31 -10.24
N LYS A 338 10.92 3.80 -10.44
CA LYS A 338 9.97 4.01 -9.34
C LYS A 338 9.56 2.70 -8.67
N MET A 339 9.29 1.65 -9.44
CA MET A 339 8.98 0.32 -8.91
C MET A 339 10.11 -0.22 -8.04
N LEU A 340 11.36 -0.14 -8.51
CA LEU A 340 12.53 -0.56 -7.72
C LEU A 340 12.64 0.26 -6.43
N ALA A 341 12.48 1.57 -6.49
CA ALA A 341 12.59 2.44 -5.32
C ALA A 341 11.44 2.29 -4.32
N GLU A 342 10.19 2.27 -4.79
CA GLU A 342 8.97 2.34 -3.98
C GLU A 342 8.49 0.95 -3.53
N GLN A 343 8.60 -0.07 -4.39
CA GLN A 343 8.07 -1.41 -4.11
C GLN A 343 9.15 -2.38 -3.64
N CYS A 344 10.39 -2.23 -4.15
CA CYS A 344 11.50 -3.11 -3.79
C CYS A 344 12.48 -2.47 -2.79
N ALA A 345 12.31 -1.19 -2.44
CA ALA A 345 13.24 -0.42 -1.61
C ALA A 345 14.69 -0.44 -2.15
N VAL A 346 14.87 -0.51 -3.48
CA VAL A 346 16.16 -0.47 -4.18
C VAL A 346 16.27 0.83 -4.94
N VAL A 347 17.11 1.74 -4.45
CA VAL A 347 17.34 3.02 -5.10
C VAL A 347 18.44 2.84 -6.15
N VAL A 348 18.08 2.89 -7.42
CA VAL A 348 19.01 2.92 -8.57
C VAL A 348 19.02 4.31 -9.21
N ARG A 349 19.79 4.55 -10.26
CA ARG A 349 19.84 5.88 -10.90
C ARG A 349 19.29 5.87 -12.32
N PHE A 350 18.18 6.58 -12.55
CA PHE A 350 17.65 6.80 -13.90
C PHE A 350 18.52 7.79 -14.69
N ARG A 351 18.94 7.39 -15.90
CA ARG A 351 19.80 8.16 -16.82
C ARG A 351 19.16 8.38 -18.19
N GLY A 352 17.89 7.97 -18.38
CA GLY A 352 17.18 8.03 -19.66
C GLY A 352 17.07 9.43 -20.30
N ASN A 353 17.23 10.49 -19.51
CA ASN A 353 17.18 11.87 -19.96
C ASN A 353 18.54 12.41 -20.46
N GLU A 354 19.63 11.65 -20.32
CA GLU A 354 20.95 12.07 -20.77
C GLU A 354 21.18 11.70 -22.25
N LEU A 355 21.86 12.59 -22.98
CA LEU A 355 22.16 12.40 -24.39
C LEU A 355 22.96 11.11 -24.60
N GLY A 356 22.39 10.14 -25.33
CA GLY A 356 23.00 8.83 -25.59
C GLY A 356 22.69 7.73 -24.56
N CYS A 357 21.93 8.03 -23.51
CA CYS A 357 21.56 7.08 -22.45
C CYS A 357 20.06 6.75 -22.44
N THR A 358 19.38 6.79 -23.61
CA THR A 358 17.94 6.53 -23.72
C THR A 358 17.54 5.24 -22.98
N ALA A 359 16.54 5.36 -22.14
CA ALA A 359 15.94 4.32 -21.31
C ALA A 359 16.92 3.60 -20.37
N SER A 360 18.00 4.26 -19.94
CA SER A 360 19.05 3.60 -19.15
C SER A 360 18.86 3.77 -17.64
N LEU A 361 19.08 2.67 -16.92
CA LEU A 361 19.21 2.60 -15.45
C LEU A 361 20.66 2.27 -15.10
N ARG A 362 21.24 3.02 -14.16
CA ARG A 362 22.56 2.73 -13.60
C ARG A 362 22.40 2.09 -12.22
N ILE A 363 23.00 0.93 -12.03
CA ILE A 363 22.90 0.13 -10.81
C ILE A 363 24.31 0.01 -10.21
N THR A 364 24.51 0.53 -9.01
CA THR A 364 25.78 0.38 -8.27
C THR A 364 25.81 -1.00 -7.61
N VAL A 365 26.99 -1.63 -7.53
CA VAL A 365 27.10 -2.98 -6.94
C VAL A 365 27.00 -2.90 -5.41
N GLY A 366 25.99 -3.56 -4.82
CA GLY A 366 25.77 -3.65 -3.37
C GLY A 366 26.62 -4.71 -2.66
N THR A 367 26.43 -4.88 -1.33
CA THR A 367 27.14 -5.92 -0.56
C THR A 367 26.57 -7.33 -0.80
N ASP A 368 27.38 -8.37 -0.54
CA ASP A 368 26.98 -9.79 -0.66
C ASP A 368 25.68 -10.15 0.08
N GLU A 369 25.46 -9.55 1.26
CA GLU A 369 24.33 -9.85 2.12
C GLU A 369 23.04 -9.16 1.65
N GLU A 370 23.15 -7.93 1.15
CA GLU A 370 22.02 -7.15 0.61
C GLU A 370 21.47 -7.77 -0.68
N MET A 371 22.35 -8.20 -1.58
CA MET A 371 21.96 -8.80 -2.86
C MET A 371 21.32 -10.19 -2.67
N LYS A 372 21.83 -11.01 -1.74
CA LYS A 372 21.22 -12.31 -1.41
C LYS A 372 19.83 -12.15 -0.79
N GLN A 373 19.67 -11.20 0.12
CA GLN A 373 18.41 -10.99 0.83
C GLN A 373 17.31 -10.48 -0.11
N LEU A 374 17.62 -9.52 -0.99
CA LEU A 374 16.67 -9.01 -1.99
C LEU A 374 16.18 -10.14 -2.92
N ALA A 375 17.10 -10.97 -3.42
CA ALA A 375 16.74 -12.10 -4.26
C ALA A 375 15.85 -13.13 -3.53
N GLN A 376 16.12 -13.38 -2.25
CA GLN A 376 15.30 -14.27 -1.43
C GLN A 376 13.90 -13.69 -1.16
N ASP A 377 13.80 -12.41 -0.82
CA ASP A 377 12.52 -11.75 -0.57
C ASP A 377 11.67 -11.65 -1.84
N MET A 378 12.25 -11.28 -2.98
CA MET A 378 11.52 -11.23 -4.26
C MET A 378 11.01 -12.62 -4.67
N ALA A 379 11.85 -13.65 -4.57
CA ALA A 379 11.46 -15.01 -4.89
C ALA A 379 10.34 -15.53 -3.97
N ARG A 380 10.36 -15.14 -2.68
CA ARG A 380 9.32 -15.48 -1.70
C ARG A 380 8.01 -14.73 -1.96
N LEU A 381 8.08 -13.41 -2.16
CA LEU A 381 6.91 -12.55 -2.29
C LEU A 381 6.14 -12.81 -3.59
N GLN A 382 6.82 -12.98 -4.72
CA GLN A 382 6.17 -13.27 -6.01
C GLN A 382 5.33 -14.56 -5.98
N ARG A 383 5.72 -15.50 -5.11
CA ARG A 383 5.05 -16.80 -4.92
C ARG A 383 4.03 -16.79 -3.79
N LEU A 384 3.73 -15.63 -3.18
CA LEU A 384 2.75 -15.51 -2.10
C LEU A 384 1.43 -14.92 -2.62
N ARG A 385 0.30 -15.46 -2.17
CA ARG A 385 -1.04 -14.92 -2.38
C ARG A 385 -1.77 -14.84 -1.05
N ASN A 386 -2.37 -13.69 -0.77
CA ASN A 386 -3.20 -13.50 0.42
C ASN A 386 -4.61 -13.20 -0.01
N ILE A 387 -5.48 -14.21 0.07
CA ILE A 387 -6.83 -14.16 -0.50
C ILE A 387 -7.91 -14.31 0.56
N GLY A 388 -8.99 -13.55 0.40
CA GLY A 388 -10.24 -13.77 1.12
C GLY A 388 -11.24 -14.52 0.28
N ILE A 389 -12.03 -15.40 0.89
CA ILE A 389 -13.21 -15.97 0.24
C ILE A 389 -14.42 -15.30 0.85
N SER A 390 -15.21 -14.60 0.03
CA SER A 390 -16.38 -13.84 0.45
C SER A 390 -17.58 -14.15 -0.42
N ALA A 391 -18.76 -14.29 0.19
CA ALA A 391 -19.98 -14.70 -0.49
C ALA A 391 -21.22 -14.28 0.29
N HIS A 392 -22.39 -14.32 -0.36
CA HIS A 392 -23.67 -14.29 0.35
C HIS A 392 -23.91 -15.59 1.14
N ILE A 393 -24.85 -15.55 2.09
CA ILE A 393 -25.33 -16.71 2.85
C ILE A 393 -25.72 -17.84 1.88
N ASP A 394 -25.41 -19.08 2.26
CA ASP A 394 -25.64 -20.30 1.45
C ASP A 394 -25.16 -20.17 -0.01
N SER A 395 -24.08 -19.46 -0.30
CA SER A 395 -23.44 -19.48 -1.63
C SER A 395 -22.38 -20.59 -1.78
N GLY A 396 -22.19 -21.40 -0.74
CA GLY A 396 -21.22 -22.51 -0.72
C GLY A 396 -19.77 -22.09 -0.48
N LYS A 397 -19.57 -20.99 0.25
CA LYS A 397 -18.25 -20.44 0.61
C LYS A 397 -17.36 -21.44 1.36
N THR A 398 -17.82 -21.89 2.52
CA THR A 398 -17.10 -22.87 3.36
C THR A 398 -16.85 -24.18 2.61
N THR A 399 -17.83 -24.64 1.83
CA THR A 399 -17.67 -25.82 0.96
C THR A 399 -16.58 -25.62 -0.08
N CYS A 400 -16.49 -24.44 -0.71
CA CYS A 400 -15.42 -24.13 -1.66
C CYS A 400 -14.04 -24.11 -0.96
N THR A 401 -13.95 -23.47 0.21
CA THR A 401 -12.73 -23.43 1.04
C THR A 401 -12.25 -24.84 1.39
N GLU A 402 -13.15 -25.74 1.77
CA GLU A 402 -12.81 -27.13 2.04
C GLU A 402 -12.25 -27.86 0.81
N ARG A 403 -12.88 -27.69 -0.38
CA ARG A 403 -12.35 -28.30 -1.61
C ARG A 403 -10.96 -27.76 -1.94
N ILE A 404 -10.71 -26.47 -1.73
CA ILE A 404 -9.38 -25.88 -1.89
C ILE A 404 -8.37 -26.56 -0.95
N LEU A 405 -8.71 -26.74 0.32
CA LEU A 405 -7.85 -27.42 1.27
C LEU A 405 -7.61 -28.90 0.91
N TYR A 406 -8.60 -29.57 0.33
CA TYR A 406 -8.46 -30.95 -0.10
C TYR A 406 -7.49 -31.08 -1.27
N TYR A 407 -7.69 -30.29 -2.33
CA TYR A 407 -6.85 -30.34 -3.53
C TYR A 407 -5.42 -29.86 -3.30
N THR A 408 -5.21 -29.01 -2.31
CA THR A 408 -3.86 -28.59 -1.88
C THR A 408 -3.20 -29.59 -0.90
N GLY A 409 -3.85 -30.72 -0.63
CA GLY A 409 -3.34 -31.80 0.23
C GLY A 409 -3.39 -31.51 1.72
N ARG A 410 -4.08 -30.45 2.15
CA ARG A 410 -4.15 -30.01 3.56
C ARG A 410 -5.17 -30.78 4.38
N ILE A 411 -6.24 -31.27 3.76
CA ILE A 411 -7.21 -32.19 4.39
C ILE A 411 -7.26 -33.50 3.62
N LYS A 412 -7.36 -34.62 4.36
CA LYS A 412 -7.41 -35.97 3.77
C LYS A 412 -8.81 -36.41 3.38
N GLU A 413 -9.83 -35.81 4.00
CA GLU A 413 -11.24 -36.11 3.77
C GLU A 413 -12.05 -34.81 3.76
N ILE A 414 -13.20 -34.84 3.09
CA ILE A 414 -14.08 -33.69 2.93
C ILE A 414 -15.41 -33.97 3.64
N HIS A 415 -15.90 -33.01 4.42
CA HIS A 415 -17.09 -33.15 5.24
C HIS A 415 -18.09 -32.02 4.93
N ASP A 416 -19.32 -32.36 4.58
CA ASP A 416 -20.30 -31.33 4.24
C ASP A 416 -20.81 -30.61 5.51
N VAL A 417 -21.01 -29.30 5.42
CA VAL A 417 -21.50 -28.42 6.52
C VAL A 417 -22.78 -28.94 7.18
N ARG A 418 -23.67 -29.58 6.39
CA ARG A 418 -24.93 -30.20 6.84
C ARG A 418 -24.98 -31.70 6.53
N GLY A 419 -23.83 -32.37 6.58
CA GLY A 419 -23.70 -33.80 6.32
C GLY A 419 -24.41 -34.68 7.37
N ARG A 420 -24.77 -35.91 6.98
CA ARG A 420 -25.35 -36.93 7.88
C ARG A 420 -24.32 -37.56 8.83
N ASP A 421 -23.05 -37.24 8.64
CA ASP A 421 -21.89 -37.73 9.39
C ASP A 421 -21.68 -37.01 10.73
N GLY A 422 -22.29 -35.83 10.93
CA GLY A 422 -22.27 -35.08 12.19
C GLY A 422 -20.91 -34.49 12.57
N VAL A 423 -19.90 -34.60 11.70
CA VAL A 423 -18.55 -34.06 11.91
C VAL A 423 -18.48 -32.57 11.56
N GLY A 424 -19.19 -32.15 10.49
CA GLY A 424 -19.21 -30.77 10.00
C GLY A 424 -17.92 -30.35 9.29
N ALA A 425 -17.95 -29.20 8.62
CA ALA A 425 -16.78 -28.67 7.93
C ALA A 425 -15.67 -28.28 8.91
N LYS A 426 -14.40 -28.56 8.58
CA LYS A 426 -13.23 -28.30 9.44
C LYS A 426 -13.01 -26.81 9.70
N MET A 427 -13.46 -25.95 8.78
CA MET A 427 -13.38 -24.49 8.92
C MET A 427 -14.35 -23.91 9.96
N ASP A 428 -15.47 -24.59 10.21
CA ASP A 428 -16.45 -24.23 11.24
C ASP A 428 -16.04 -24.91 12.55
N SER A 429 -15.13 -24.27 13.28
CA SER A 429 -14.47 -24.83 14.47
C SER A 429 -15.31 -24.72 15.73
N MET A 430 -16.23 -23.74 15.79
CA MET A 430 -17.11 -23.54 16.94
C MET A 430 -18.32 -24.49 16.87
N ASP A 431 -18.73 -25.05 18.02
CA ASP A 431 -19.94 -25.88 18.10
C ASP A 431 -21.19 -25.12 17.61
N LEU A 432 -21.24 -23.81 17.86
CA LEU A 432 -22.30 -22.91 17.40
C LEU A 432 -22.36 -22.79 15.86
N GLU A 433 -21.20 -22.73 15.19
CA GLU A 433 -21.13 -22.64 13.73
C GLU A 433 -21.67 -23.93 13.09
N ARG A 434 -21.34 -25.09 13.67
CA ARG A 434 -21.84 -26.39 13.22
C ARG A 434 -23.34 -26.57 13.45
N GLU A 435 -23.84 -26.15 14.62
CA GLU A 435 -25.27 -26.22 14.96
C GLU A 435 -26.13 -25.32 14.05
N LYS A 436 -25.65 -24.10 13.78
CA LYS A 436 -26.38 -23.10 12.97
C LYS A 436 -26.12 -23.25 11.47
N GLY A 437 -25.03 -23.91 11.08
CA GLY A 437 -24.57 -24.08 9.70
C GLY A 437 -24.17 -22.75 9.06
N ILE A 438 -23.55 -21.84 9.82
CA ILE A 438 -23.06 -20.53 9.36
C ILE A 438 -21.67 -20.26 9.93
N THR A 439 -20.82 -19.57 9.17
CA THR A 439 -19.51 -19.08 9.64
C THR A 439 -19.71 -17.78 10.44
N ILE A 440 -19.22 -17.74 11.67
CA ILE A 440 -19.35 -16.62 12.60
C ILE A 440 -18.04 -15.85 12.69
N GLN A 441 -16.92 -16.55 12.92
CA GLN A 441 -15.59 -15.93 12.98
C GLN A 441 -14.81 -16.20 11.69
N SER A 442 -13.98 -15.25 11.28
CA SER A 442 -13.09 -15.47 10.13
C SER A 442 -12.04 -16.55 10.44
N ALA A 443 -11.90 -17.54 9.56
CA ALA A 443 -10.91 -18.61 9.72
C ALA A 443 -9.72 -18.37 8.79
N ALA A 444 -8.51 -18.29 9.35
CA ALA A 444 -7.28 -18.10 8.60
C ALA A 444 -6.54 -19.44 8.45
N THR A 445 -6.21 -19.82 7.22
CA THR A 445 -5.52 -21.07 6.91
C THR A 445 -4.48 -20.86 5.81
N TYR A 446 -3.55 -21.80 5.73
CA TYR A 446 -2.44 -21.79 4.79
C TYR A 446 -2.52 -23.02 3.87
N ALA A 447 -2.33 -22.79 2.57
CA ALA A 447 -2.31 -23.82 1.54
C ALA A 447 -1.15 -23.59 0.55
N GLN A 448 -0.76 -24.65 -0.16
CA GLN A 448 0.24 -24.58 -1.22
C GLN A 448 -0.35 -25.15 -2.51
N TRP A 449 -0.22 -24.41 -3.60
CA TRP A 449 -0.69 -24.81 -4.93
C TRP A 449 0.44 -24.62 -5.95
N GLY A 450 0.96 -25.72 -6.50
CA GLY A 450 2.21 -25.69 -7.26
C GLY A 450 3.37 -25.11 -6.43
N ASP A 451 4.09 -24.14 -7.01
CA ASP A 451 5.16 -23.40 -6.34
C ASP A 451 4.67 -22.20 -5.52
N TYR A 452 3.36 -21.99 -5.40
CA TYR A 452 2.76 -20.82 -4.76
C TYR A 452 2.19 -21.14 -3.37
N ASN A 453 2.43 -20.21 -2.46
CA ASN A 453 1.92 -20.21 -1.09
C ASN A 453 0.67 -19.33 -1.03
N ILE A 454 -0.44 -19.87 -0.55
CA ILE A 454 -1.73 -19.19 -0.50
C ILE A 454 -2.21 -19.12 0.95
N ASN A 455 -2.26 -17.91 1.50
CA ASN A 455 -2.97 -17.62 2.75
C ASN A 455 -4.43 -17.36 2.41
N ILE A 456 -5.33 -18.13 3.03
CA ILE A 456 -6.77 -18.06 2.80
C ILE A 456 -7.44 -17.58 4.07
N ILE A 457 -8.26 -16.53 3.96
CA ILE A 457 -9.15 -16.09 5.03
C ILE A 457 -10.59 -16.34 4.60
N ASP A 458 -11.25 -17.26 5.29
CA ASP A 458 -12.67 -17.55 5.07
C ASP A 458 -13.52 -16.54 5.85
N THR A 459 -14.31 -15.73 5.16
CA THR A 459 -15.03 -14.60 5.77
C THR A 459 -16.48 -14.93 6.08
N PRO A 460 -17.07 -14.43 7.18
CA PRO A 460 -18.50 -14.64 7.46
C PRO A 460 -19.38 -14.15 6.31
N GLY A 461 -20.39 -14.94 5.99
CA GLY A 461 -21.33 -14.62 4.91
C GLY A 461 -22.59 -13.94 5.40
N HIS A 462 -22.72 -13.60 6.69
CA HIS A 462 -23.94 -13.07 7.31
C HIS A 462 -23.77 -11.59 7.71
N VAL A 463 -24.83 -10.79 7.54
CA VAL A 463 -24.82 -9.33 7.76
C VAL A 463 -24.46 -8.96 9.19
N ASP A 464 -24.98 -9.69 10.18
CA ASP A 464 -24.65 -9.51 11.59
C ASP A 464 -23.14 -9.54 11.92
N PHE A 465 -22.32 -10.19 11.08
CA PHE A 465 -20.87 -10.31 11.23
C PHE A 465 -20.08 -9.48 10.20
N THR A 466 -20.68 -8.39 9.71
CA THR A 466 -20.06 -7.48 8.72
C THR A 466 -18.66 -7.00 9.13
N ILE A 467 -18.42 -6.79 10.43
CA ILE A 467 -17.12 -6.34 10.95
C ILE A 467 -15.98 -7.35 10.71
N GLU A 468 -16.28 -8.65 10.75
CA GLU A 468 -15.31 -9.71 10.44
C GLU A 468 -14.91 -9.66 8.95
N VAL A 469 -15.85 -9.28 8.08
CA VAL A 469 -15.58 -9.09 6.64
C VAL A 469 -14.72 -7.85 6.40
N GLU A 470 -15.04 -6.71 7.02
CA GLU A 470 -14.23 -5.47 6.96
C GLU A 470 -12.78 -5.75 7.40
N ARG A 471 -12.62 -6.55 8.45
CA ARG A 471 -11.34 -6.94 9.04
C ARG A 471 -10.51 -7.82 8.13
N ALA A 472 -11.13 -8.84 7.56
CA ALA A 472 -10.46 -9.69 6.59
C ALA A 472 -10.03 -8.87 5.38
N LEU A 473 -10.93 -8.11 4.77
CA LEU A 473 -10.64 -7.35 3.54
C LEU A 473 -9.51 -6.32 3.71
N ARG A 474 -9.32 -5.74 4.90
CA ARG A 474 -8.21 -4.80 5.14
C ARG A 474 -6.83 -5.45 5.06
N VAL A 475 -6.75 -6.75 5.34
CA VAL A 475 -5.51 -7.53 5.49
C VAL A 475 -5.11 -8.27 4.21
N LEU A 476 -6.08 -8.47 3.32
CA LEU A 476 -5.94 -9.28 2.12
C LEU A 476 -5.42 -8.46 0.95
N ASP A 477 -4.67 -9.12 0.06
CA ASP A 477 -4.19 -8.51 -1.18
C ASP A 477 -5.17 -8.77 -2.33
N GLY A 478 -6.01 -9.80 -2.23
CA GLY A 478 -7.04 -10.13 -3.22
C GLY A 478 -8.22 -10.91 -2.62
N ALA A 479 -9.28 -11.09 -3.41
CA ALA A 479 -10.46 -11.82 -2.96
C ALA A 479 -11.10 -12.69 -4.04
N VAL A 480 -11.77 -13.77 -3.61
CA VAL A 480 -12.66 -14.60 -4.42
C VAL A 480 -14.09 -14.29 -4.00
N MET A 481 -14.85 -13.65 -4.89
CA MET A 481 -16.26 -13.34 -4.68
C MET A 481 -17.12 -14.49 -5.23
N ILE A 482 -17.73 -15.27 -4.34
CA ILE A 482 -18.56 -16.42 -4.71
C ILE A 482 -20.01 -15.98 -4.88
N LEU A 483 -20.62 -16.40 -6.00
CA LEU A 483 -22.01 -16.10 -6.38
C LEU A 483 -22.77 -17.41 -6.62
N CYS A 484 -24.05 -17.45 -6.29
CA CYS A 484 -24.91 -18.59 -6.59
C CYS A 484 -25.40 -18.55 -8.05
N ALA A 485 -25.27 -19.65 -8.80
CA ALA A 485 -25.73 -19.76 -10.18
C ALA A 485 -27.26 -19.56 -10.36
N VAL A 486 -28.03 -19.74 -9.28
CA VAL A 486 -29.50 -19.60 -9.27
C VAL A 486 -29.95 -18.25 -8.73
N SER A 487 -29.39 -17.82 -7.59
CA SER A 487 -29.83 -16.59 -6.90
C SER A 487 -29.19 -15.32 -7.46
N GLY A 488 -27.99 -15.43 -8.04
CA GLY A 488 -27.28 -14.30 -8.63
C GLY A 488 -26.81 -13.25 -7.63
N VAL A 489 -26.83 -11.98 -8.05
CA VAL A 489 -26.39 -10.83 -7.24
C VAL A 489 -27.52 -10.40 -6.30
N GLN A 490 -27.29 -10.56 -5.00
CA GLN A 490 -28.21 -10.21 -3.91
C GLN A 490 -27.75 -8.94 -3.18
N SER A 491 -28.59 -8.38 -2.30
CA SER A 491 -28.29 -7.15 -1.54
C SER A 491 -26.94 -7.23 -0.81
N GLN A 492 -26.69 -8.34 -0.14
CA GLN A 492 -25.42 -8.54 0.57
C GLN A 492 -24.20 -8.68 -0.35
N THR A 493 -24.39 -9.19 -1.57
CA THR A 493 -23.31 -9.20 -2.56
C THR A 493 -22.86 -7.77 -2.90
N ILE A 494 -23.82 -6.84 -2.99
CA ILE A 494 -23.54 -5.41 -3.23
C ILE A 494 -22.78 -4.81 -2.05
N THR A 495 -23.16 -5.18 -0.82
CA THR A 495 -22.45 -4.73 0.39
C THR A 495 -21.02 -5.25 0.44
N VAL A 496 -20.80 -6.53 0.16
CA VAL A 496 -19.44 -7.11 0.07
C VAL A 496 -18.62 -6.45 -1.06
N ASP A 497 -19.22 -6.19 -2.22
CA ASP A 497 -18.55 -5.44 -3.31
C ASP A 497 -18.15 -4.03 -2.84
N ARG A 498 -19.04 -3.33 -2.15
CA ARG A 498 -18.77 -1.99 -1.61
C ARG A 498 -17.61 -2.00 -0.61
N GLN A 499 -17.53 -3.04 0.22
CA GLN A 499 -16.43 -3.20 1.17
C GLN A 499 -15.10 -3.47 0.45
N MET A 500 -15.11 -4.37 -0.55
CA MET A 500 -13.93 -4.63 -1.37
C MET A 500 -13.46 -3.37 -2.11
N ARG A 501 -14.38 -2.56 -2.64
CA ARG A 501 -14.07 -1.26 -3.27
C ARG A 501 -13.47 -0.27 -2.27
N ARG A 502 -13.96 -0.22 -1.03
CA ARG A 502 -13.43 0.68 0.01
C ARG A 502 -11.95 0.42 0.30
N TYR A 503 -11.53 -0.84 0.30
CA TYR A 503 -10.15 -1.23 0.55
C TYR A 503 -9.33 -1.49 -0.72
N ASN A 504 -9.87 -1.16 -1.91
CA ASN A 504 -9.22 -1.35 -3.19
C ASN A 504 -8.71 -2.79 -3.42
N VAL A 505 -9.50 -3.80 -3.03
CA VAL A 505 -9.10 -5.21 -3.11
C VAL A 505 -9.44 -5.80 -4.50
N PRO A 506 -8.45 -6.24 -5.30
CA PRO A 506 -8.65 -6.98 -6.53
C PRO A 506 -9.41 -8.28 -6.30
N ARG A 507 -10.29 -8.63 -7.23
CA ARG A 507 -11.19 -9.77 -7.04
C ARG A 507 -11.44 -10.55 -8.31
N ILE A 508 -11.62 -11.85 -8.11
CA ILE A 508 -12.14 -12.77 -9.13
C ILE A 508 -13.54 -13.22 -8.71
N SER A 509 -14.42 -13.43 -9.67
CA SER A 509 -15.80 -13.87 -9.41
C SER A 509 -15.93 -15.36 -9.71
N PHE A 510 -16.53 -16.12 -8.80
CA PHE A 510 -16.74 -17.56 -8.97
C PHE A 510 -18.22 -17.90 -8.84
N ILE A 511 -18.85 -18.33 -9.93
CA ILE A 511 -20.24 -18.77 -9.95
C ILE A 511 -20.29 -20.23 -9.51
N ASN A 512 -20.79 -20.45 -8.30
CA ASN A 512 -20.90 -21.75 -7.65
C ASN A 512 -22.32 -22.32 -7.77
N LYS A 513 -22.49 -23.59 -7.40
CA LYS A 513 -23.76 -24.33 -7.43
C LYS A 513 -24.34 -24.50 -8.85
N MET A 514 -23.46 -24.66 -9.84
CA MET A 514 -23.83 -24.95 -11.24
C MET A 514 -24.64 -26.25 -11.42
N ASP A 515 -24.70 -27.08 -10.38
CA ASP A 515 -25.45 -28.33 -10.32
C ASP A 515 -26.93 -28.18 -9.95
N ARG A 516 -27.37 -27.00 -9.51
CA ARG A 516 -28.78 -26.76 -9.14
C ARG A 516 -29.66 -26.51 -10.36
N ALA A 517 -30.94 -26.90 -10.27
CA ALA A 517 -31.95 -26.59 -11.26
C ALA A 517 -32.08 -25.07 -11.48
N GLY A 518 -32.17 -24.64 -12.74
CA GLY A 518 -32.23 -23.22 -13.10
C GLY A 518 -30.88 -22.49 -13.04
N ALA A 519 -29.75 -23.20 -12.95
CA ALA A 519 -28.42 -22.60 -12.99
C ALA A 519 -28.15 -21.92 -14.35
N ASN A 520 -27.95 -20.59 -14.34
CA ASN A 520 -27.62 -19.82 -15.54
C ASN A 520 -26.50 -18.82 -15.24
N PRO A 521 -25.24 -19.13 -15.60
CA PRO A 521 -24.11 -18.30 -15.23
C PRO A 521 -24.00 -17.02 -16.08
N PHE A 522 -24.46 -17.02 -17.33
CA PHE A 522 -24.40 -15.84 -18.20
C PHE A 522 -25.29 -14.72 -17.69
N ARG A 523 -26.48 -15.06 -17.17
CA ARG A 523 -27.34 -14.10 -16.47
C ARG A 523 -26.63 -13.45 -15.29
N ILE A 524 -25.85 -14.22 -14.52
CA ILE A 524 -25.13 -13.70 -13.35
C ILE A 524 -24.03 -12.73 -13.78
N ILE A 525 -23.34 -13.00 -14.89
CA ILE A 525 -22.35 -12.08 -15.46
C ILE A 525 -23.01 -10.74 -15.82
N ASP A 526 -24.19 -10.77 -16.44
CA ASP A 526 -24.91 -9.53 -16.75
C ASP A 526 -25.38 -8.80 -15.48
N GLN A 527 -25.80 -9.53 -14.45
CA GLN A 527 -26.11 -8.92 -13.15
C GLN A 527 -24.88 -8.27 -12.49
N ILE A 528 -23.68 -8.86 -12.61
CA ILE A 528 -22.43 -8.22 -12.14
C ILE A 528 -22.23 -6.90 -12.87
N ARG A 529 -22.38 -6.87 -14.20
CA ARG A 529 -22.21 -5.65 -15.00
C ARG A 529 -23.24 -4.59 -14.65
N GLN A 530 -24.52 -4.96 -14.52
CA GLN A 530 -25.62 -4.01 -14.32
C GLN A 530 -25.77 -3.56 -12.86
N LYS A 531 -25.78 -4.51 -11.91
CA LYS A 531 -26.02 -4.22 -10.49
C LYS A 531 -24.76 -3.78 -9.76
N LEU A 532 -23.62 -4.45 -10.01
CA LEU A 532 -22.34 -4.09 -9.38
C LEU A 532 -21.56 -3.03 -10.16
N LYS A 533 -21.97 -2.68 -11.39
CA LYS A 533 -21.28 -1.69 -12.25
C LYS A 533 -19.79 -1.99 -12.36
N MET A 534 -19.48 -3.23 -12.74
CA MET A 534 -18.12 -3.74 -12.88
C MET A 534 -17.99 -4.42 -14.24
N ASN A 535 -16.92 -4.11 -14.99
CA ASN A 535 -16.63 -4.82 -16.22
C ASN A 535 -16.21 -6.25 -15.85
N ALA A 536 -16.95 -7.21 -16.35
CA ALA A 536 -16.76 -8.62 -16.05
C ALA A 536 -17.03 -9.41 -17.32
N ALA A 537 -16.31 -10.52 -17.53
CA ALA A 537 -16.61 -11.44 -18.61
C ALA A 537 -16.30 -12.88 -18.20
N ALA A 538 -16.95 -13.82 -18.87
CA ALA A 538 -16.65 -15.23 -18.72
C ALA A 538 -15.21 -15.48 -19.18
N VAL A 539 -14.41 -16.12 -18.32
CA VAL A 539 -13.15 -16.77 -18.76
C VAL A 539 -13.36 -18.26 -19.03
N GLN A 540 -14.53 -18.78 -18.67
CA GLN A 540 -14.91 -20.17 -18.81
C GLN A 540 -16.35 -20.32 -19.32
N VAL A 541 -16.63 -21.41 -20.04
CA VAL A 541 -17.98 -21.83 -20.46
C VAL A 541 -18.29 -23.19 -19.82
N PRO A 542 -19.48 -23.39 -19.23
CA PRO A 542 -19.80 -24.65 -18.57
C PRO A 542 -20.07 -25.78 -19.58
N ILE A 543 -19.60 -26.99 -19.27
CA ILE A 543 -19.90 -28.20 -20.05
C ILE A 543 -21.09 -28.91 -19.40
N GLY A 544 -22.27 -28.69 -19.98
CA GLY A 544 -23.55 -29.09 -19.41
C GLY A 544 -24.05 -28.12 -18.33
N SER A 545 -25.22 -28.40 -17.79
CA SER A 545 -25.85 -27.63 -16.70
C SER A 545 -26.52 -28.59 -15.73
N GLU A 546 -26.78 -28.13 -14.51
CA GLU A 546 -27.53 -28.88 -13.49
C GLU A 546 -26.89 -30.25 -13.23
N ASP A 547 -27.67 -31.33 -13.34
CA ASP A 547 -27.15 -32.68 -13.14
C ASP A 547 -26.14 -33.15 -14.16
N ASN A 548 -26.14 -32.54 -15.35
CA ASN A 548 -25.23 -32.86 -16.45
C ASN A 548 -23.95 -32.01 -16.45
N PHE A 549 -23.71 -31.17 -15.44
CA PHE A 549 -22.50 -30.36 -15.34
C PHE A 549 -21.26 -31.24 -15.10
N LYS A 550 -20.37 -31.32 -16.10
CA LYS A 550 -19.21 -32.25 -16.12
C LYS A 550 -17.85 -31.58 -16.11
N GLY A 551 -17.78 -30.27 -16.38
CA GLY A 551 -16.52 -29.57 -16.54
C GLY A 551 -16.69 -28.16 -17.08
N VAL A 552 -15.58 -27.55 -17.48
CA VAL A 552 -15.55 -26.18 -18.03
C VAL A 552 -14.62 -26.11 -19.24
N VAL A 553 -14.98 -25.28 -20.22
CA VAL A 553 -14.11 -24.89 -21.34
C VAL A 553 -13.40 -23.60 -20.95
N ASP A 554 -12.09 -23.59 -21.03
CA ASP A 554 -11.25 -22.40 -20.82
C ASP A 554 -11.12 -21.61 -22.13
N LEU A 555 -11.52 -20.34 -22.10
CA LEU A 555 -11.56 -19.47 -23.26
C LEU A 555 -10.19 -18.87 -23.63
N ILE A 556 -9.21 -18.95 -22.74
CA ILE A 556 -7.86 -18.40 -22.95
C ILE A 556 -7.04 -19.39 -23.77
N PHE A 557 -7.00 -20.65 -23.34
CA PHE A 557 -6.28 -21.72 -24.03
C PHE A 557 -7.15 -22.49 -25.04
N MET A 558 -8.46 -22.26 -25.06
CA MET A 558 -9.44 -22.97 -25.90
C MET A 558 -9.38 -24.49 -25.73
N LYS A 559 -9.41 -24.93 -24.47
CA LYS A 559 -9.39 -26.34 -24.08
C LYS A 559 -10.55 -26.66 -23.15
N ALA A 560 -11.01 -27.91 -23.19
CA ALA A 560 -12.00 -28.42 -22.24
C ALA A 560 -11.30 -29.12 -21.07
N TYR A 561 -11.71 -28.78 -19.85
CA TYR A 561 -11.28 -29.43 -18.61
C TYR A 561 -12.43 -30.22 -18.01
N TYR A 562 -12.20 -31.51 -17.78
CA TYR A 562 -13.13 -32.42 -17.13
C TYR A 562 -12.56 -32.87 -15.79
N ASN A 563 -13.35 -32.75 -14.72
CA ASN A 563 -13.00 -33.33 -13.43
C ASN A 563 -13.32 -34.83 -13.43
N ALA A 564 -12.31 -35.65 -13.18
CA ALA A 564 -12.38 -37.11 -13.09
C ALA A 564 -11.87 -37.61 -11.73
N GLY A 565 -12.18 -38.87 -11.41
CA GLY A 565 -11.89 -39.47 -10.09
C GLY A 565 -13.07 -39.35 -9.12
N GLN A 566 -13.01 -40.07 -8.00
CA GLN A 566 -14.13 -40.18 -7.05
C GLN A 566 -14.52 -38.83 -6.43
N ARG A 567 -13.55 -37.92 -6.28
CA ARG A 567 -13.71 -36.56 -5.75
C ARG A 567 -13.14 -35.48 -6.66
N GLY A 568 -13.09 -35.74 -7.97
CA GLY A 568 -12.67 -34.75 -8.96
C GLY A 568 -11.18 -34.39 -8.93
N GLU A 569 -10.33 -35.26 -8.37
CA GLU A 569 -8.88 -35.05 -8.16
C GLU A 569 -8.07 -34.97 -9.46
N GLU A 570 -8.49 -35.68 -10.51
CA GLU A 570 -7.79 -35.69 -11.79
C GLU A 570 -8.46 -34.72 -12.77
N ILE A 571 -7.71 -33.78 -13.32
CA ILE A 571 -8.17 -32.94 -14.42
C ILE A 571 -7.79 -33.62 -15.74
N LYS A 572 -8.79 -33.95 -16.57
CA LYS A 572 -8.59 -34.45 -17.93
C LYS A 572 -8.77 -33.31 -18.92
N GLU A 573 -7.70 -32.99 -19.64
CA GLU A 573 -7.73 -32.05 -20.77
C GLU A 573 -8.25 -32.74 -22.03
N GLY A 574 -9.06 -32.04 -22.80
CA GLY A 574 -9.57 -32.51 -24.09
C GLY A 574 -9.93 -31.37 -25.04
N PRO A 575 -10.27 -31.69 -26.31
CA PRO A 575 -10.80 -30.72 -27.25
C PRO A 575 -12.18 -30.21 -26.82
N ILE A 576 -12.54 -29.01 -27.24
CA ILE A 576 -13.86 -28.42 -27.00
C ILE A 576 -14.94 -29.30 -27.67
N PRO A 577 -16.03 -29.67 -26.96
CA PRO A 577 -17.16 -30.37 -27.58
C PRO A 577 -17.71 -29.59 -28.77
N ALA A 578 -18.05 -30.29 -29.85
CA ALA A 578 -18.54 -29.65 -31.09
C ALA A 578 -19.76 -28.74 -30.85
N GLU A 579 -20.66 -29.13 -29.95
CA GLU A 579 -21.86 -28.36 -29.57
C GLU A 579 -21.54 -27.03 -28.88
N LEU A 580 -20.39 -26.93 -28.22
CA LEU A 580 -19.98 -25.74 -27.45
C LEU A 580 -18.98 -24.88 -28.21
N HIS A 581 -18.49 -25.30 -29.37
CA HIS A 581 -17.45 -24.58 -30.12
C HIS A 581 -17.89 -23.16 -30.52
N ASP A 582 -19.11 -23.02 -31.03
CA ASP A 582 -19.65 -21.72 -31.46
C ASP A 582 -19.89 -20.80 -30.27
N VAL A 583 -20.42 -21.34 -29.17
CA VAL A 583 -20.64 -20.60 -27.92
C VAL A 583 -19.31 -20.14 -27.32
N ALA A 584 -18.31 -21.03 -27.25
CA ALA A 584 -16.98 -20.71 -26.75
C ALA A 584 -16.30 -19.63 -27.60
N THR A 585 -16.43 -19.71 -28.92
CA THR A 585 -15.88 -18.70 -29.84
C THR A 585 -16.55 -17.34 -29.62
N ALA A 586 -17.89 -17.30 -29.57
CA ALA A 586 -18.63 -16.06 -29.31
C ALA A 586 -18.28 -15.44 -27.95
N LYS A 587 -18.17 -16.26 -26.90
CA LYS A 587 -17.79 -15.78 -25.56
C LYS A 587 -16.33 -15.37 -25.47
N ARG A 588 -15.42 -15.97 -26.24
CA ARG A 588 -14.04 -15.50 -26.36
C ARG A 588 -13.97 -14.12 -27.02
N THR A 589 -14.75 -13.89 -28.08
CA THR A 589 -14.84 -12.56 -28.71
C THR A 589 -15.36 -11.52 -27.72
N GLU A 590 -16.43 -11.85 -26.98
CA GLU A 590 -16.97 -10.98 -25.93
C GLU A 590 -15.93 -10.69 -24.83
N LEU A 591 -15.13 -11.69 -24.41
CA LEU A 591 -14.04 -11.48 -23.45
C LEU A 591 -13.00 -10.48 -23.97
N ILE A 592 -12.60 -10.59 -25.23
CA ILE A 592 -11.63 -9.68 -25.87
C ILE A 592 -12.21 -8.26 -25.94
N GLU A 593 -13.47 -8.11 -26.36
CA GLU A 593 -14.15 -6.81 -26.42
C GLU A 593 -14.23 -6.14 -25.03
N GLN A 594 -14.58 -6.92 -24.00
CA GLN A 594 -14.65 -6.39 -22.63
C GLN A 594 -13.27 -6.01 -22.09
N LEU A 595 -12.21 -6.75 -22.44
CA LEU A 595 -10.84 -6.41 -22.08
C LEU A 595 -10.31 -5.19 -22.83
N ALA A 596 -10.66 -5.03 -24.11
CA ALA A 596 -10.31 -3.85 -24.91
C ALA A 596 -10.84 -2.54 -24.30
N ASN A 597 -11.96 -2.58 -23.57
CA ASN A 597 -12.49 -1.40 -22.87
C ASN A 597 -11.67 -0.98 -21.63
N VAL A 598 -10.75 -1.82 -21.14
CA VAL A 598 -10.08 -1.63 -19.84
C VAL A 598 -8.56 -1.77 -19.86
N ASP A 599 -8.00 -2.43 -20.89
CA ASP A 599 -6.57 -2.65 -21.09
C ASP A 599 -6.14 -2.11 -22.46
N ASP A 600 -5.19 -1.16 -22.45
CA ASP A 600 -4.78 -0.42 -23.64
C ASP A 600 -4.10 -1.33 -24.69
N GLU A 601 -3.35 -2.37 -24.27
CA GLU A 601 -2.68 -3.29 -25.20
C GLU A 601 -3.71 -4.12 -25.99
N ILE A 602 -4.75 -4.63 -25.32
CA ILE A 602 -5.84 -5.35 -25.99
C ILE A 602 -6.68 -4.40 -26.84
N ALA A 603 -6.86 -3.15 -26.41
CA ALA A 603 -7.56 -2.14 -27.20
C ALA A 603 -6.88 -1.90 -28.56
N ASP A 604 -5.55 -1.72 -28.55
CA ASP A 604 -4.78 -1.52 -29.79
C ASP A 604 -4.87 -2.73 -30.71
N LEU A 605 -4.68 -3.95 -30.19
CA LEU A 605 -4.80 -5.19 -30.98
C LEU A 605 -6.20 -5.34 -31.58
N PHE A 606 -7.23 -5.06 -30.79
CA PHE A 606 -8.62 -5.12 -31.24
C PHE A 606 -8.92 -4.10 -32.34
N LEU A 607 -8.41 -2.87 -32.23
CA LEU A 607 -8.56 -1.82 -33.25
C LEU A 607 -7.81 -2.13 -34.55
N MET A 608 -6.69 -2.87 -34.46
CA MET A 608 -5.92 -3.33 -35.62
C MET A 608 -6.48 -4.63 -36.23
N GLU A 609 -7.60 -5.16 -35.71
CA GLU A 609 -8.18 -6.44 -36.10
C GLU A 609 -7.21 -7.64 -35.92
N GLU A 610 -6.26 -7.53 -34.99
CA GLU A 610 -5.31 -8.58 -34.65
C GLU A 610 -5.84 -9.48 -33.52
N THR A 611 -5.59 -10.79 -33.61
CA THR A 611 -6.04 -11.73 -32.58
C THR A 611 -5.00 -11.86 -31.46
N PRO A 612 -5.35 -11.54 -30.20
CA PRO A 612 -4.40 -11.61 -29.10
C PRO A 612 -4.03 -13.07 -28.78
N THR A 613 -2.76 -13.29 -28.45
CA THR A 613 -2.26 -14.59 -28.00
C THR A 613 -2.81 -14.95 -26.62
N SER A 614 -2.81 -16.25 -26.27
CA SER A 614 -3.27 -16.71 -24.95
C SER A 614 -2.48 -16.07 -23.79
N GLN A 615 -1.18 -15.83 -23.99
CA GLN A 615 -0.33 -15.17 -22.99
C GLN A 615 -0.71 -13.70 -22.83
N GLN A 616 -0.90 -12.97 -23.93
CA GLN A 616 -1.37 -11.57 -23.89
C GLN A 616 -2.73 -11.45 -23.19
N LEU A 617 -3.65 -12.39 -23.42
CA LEU A 617 -4.94 -12.41 -22.72
C LEU A 617 -4.76 -12.65 -21.22
N LEU A 618 -3.92 -13.60 -20.81
CA LEU A 618 -3.65 -13.88 -19.40
C LEU A 618 -3.06 -12.64 -18.70
N ASP A 619 -2.09 -11.99 -19.34
CA ASP A 619 -1.44 -10.79 -18.81
C ASP A 619 -2.39 -9.59 -18.75
N ALA A 620 -3.22 -9.39 -19.78
CA ALA A 620 -4.24 -8.34 -19.80
C ALA A 620 -5.29 -8.53 -18.70
N ILE A 621 -5.79 -9.76 -18.52
CA ILE A 621 -6.72 -10.09 -17.43
C ILE A 621 -6.06 -9.78 -16.09
N ARG A 622 -4.81 -10.19 -15.88
CA ARG A 622 -4.07 -9.91 -14.63
C ARG A 622 -3.93 -8.41 -14.38
N ARG A 623 -3.45 -7.64 -15.36
CA ARG A 623 -3.28 -6.18 -15.23
C ARG A 623 -4.61 -5.49 -14.92
N ALA A 624 -5.66 -5.82 -15.68
CA ALA A 624 -6.98 -5.22 -15.49
C ALA A 624 -7.64 -5.61 -14.15
N THR A 625 -7.37 -6.83 -13.66
CA THR A 625 -7.85 -7.31 -12.35
C THR A 625 -7.17 -6.55 -11.21
N ILE A 626 -5.84 -6.46 -11.23
CA ILE A 626 -5.06 -5.73 -10.21
C ILE A 626 -5.40 -4.24 -10.21
N ALA A 627 -5.67 -3.66 -11.39
CA ALA A 627 -6.11 -2.27 -11.54
C ALA A 627 -7.58 -2.02 -11.13
N LEU A 628 -8.31 -3.03 -10.64
CA LEU A 628 -9.72 -2.97 -10.24
C LEU A 628 -10.69 -2.60 -11.38
N LYS A 629 -10.26 -2.72 -12.63
CA LYS A 629 -11.07 -2.36 -13.81
C LYS A 629 -11.88 -3.53 -14.34
N PHE A 630 -11.43 -4.76 -14.09
CA PHE A 630 -12.03 -5.98 -14.61
C PHE A 630 -12.15 -7.08 -13.54
N SER A 631 -13.21 -7.87 -13.59
CA SER A 631 -13.34 -9.11 -12.80
C SER A 631 -13.48 -10.32 -13.72
N PRO A 632 -12.50 -11.25 -13.76
CA PRO A 632 -12.67 -12.51 -14.47
C PRO A 632 -13.74 -13.36 -13.77
N VAL A 633 -14.63 -13.98 -14.56
CA VAL A 633 -15.73 -14.80 -14.03
C VAL A 633 -15.50 -16.27 -14.36
N LEU A 634 -15.30 -17.06 -13.31
CA LEU A 634 -15.12 -18.51 -13.32
C LEU A 634 -16.41 -19.21 -12.87
N MET A 635 -16.52 -20.50 -13.16
CA MET A 635 -17.74 -21.28 -12.92
C MET A 635 -17.43 -22.66 -12.37
N GLY A 636 -18.27 -23.18 -11.48
CA GLY A 636 -18.09 -24.52 -10.94
C GLY A 636 -19.20 -24.98 -9.99
N SER A 637 -19.01 -26.18 -9.46
CA SER A 637 -19.81 -26.74 -8.36
C SER A 637 -18.87 -27.31 -7.31
N ALA A 638 -18.74 -26.60 -6.19
CA ALA A 638 -17.98 -27.07 -5.04
C ALA A 638 -18.58 -28.33 -4.41
N TYR A 639 -19.89 -28.56 -4.58
CA TYR A 639 -20.56 -29.77 -4.08
C TYR A 639 -20.22 -31.00 -4.93
N LYS A 640 -20.28 -30.87 -6.27
CA LYS A 640 -19.91 -31.96 -7.20
C LYS A 640 -18.42 -32.09 -7.47
N ASN A 641 -17.58 -31.30 -6.79
CA ASN A 641 -16.12 -31.32 -6.94
C ASN A 641 -15.64 -30.92 -8.35
N THR A 642 -16.36 -30.02 -9.03
CA THR A 642 -16.09 -29.64 -10.43
C THR A 642 -15.73 -28.15 -10.52
N GLY A 643 -14.63 -27.81 -11.20
CA GLY A 643 -14.25 -26.41 -11.48
C GLY A 643 -13.49 -25.66 -10.38
N VAL A 644 -13.09 -26.31 -9.28
CA VAL A 644 -12.34 -25.66 -8.18
C VAL A 644 -10.83 -25.54 -8.47
N GLN A 645 -10.22 -26.49 -9.18
CA GLN A 645 -8.80 -26.39 -9.53
C GLN A 645 -8.52 -25.26 -10.54
N PRO A 646 -9.32 -25.06 -11.60
CA PRO A 646 -9.19 -23.88 -12.45
C PRO A 646 -9.36 -22.56 -11.68
N LEU A 647 -10.15 -22.56 -10.59
CA LEU A 647 -10.23 -21.42 -9.67
C LEU A 647 -8.91 -21.17 -8.94
N LEU A 648 -8.21 -22.22 -8.49
CA LEU A 648 -6.87 -22.09 -7.87
C LEU A 648 -5.83 -21.58 -8.88
N ASP A 649 -5.88 -22.05 -10.11
CA ASP A 649 -5.00 -21.55 -11.18
C ASP A 649 -5.28 -20.06 -11.46
N ALA A 650 -6.55 -19.66 -11.50
CA ALA A 650 -6.94 -18.26 -11.66
C ALA A 650 -6.52 -17.37 -10.47
N VAL A 651 -6.55 -17.88 -9.24
CA VAL A 651 -6.00 -17.17 -8.06
C VAL A 651 -4.52 -16.87 -8.27
N VAL A 652 -3.73 -17.85 -8.70
CA VAL A 652 -2.30 -17.66 -8.94
C VAL A 652 -2.05 -16.69 -10.10
N ASN A 653 -2.79 -16.86 -11.20
CA ASN A 653 -2.58 -16.15 -12.46
C ASN A 653 -3.11 -14.71 -12.45
N TYR A 654 -4.23 -14.41 -11.76
CA TYR A 654 -4.87 -13.09 -11.85
C TYR A 654 -4.79 -12.25 -10.58
N LEU A 655 -4.72 -12.86 -9.39
CA LEU A 655 -4.65 -12.09 -8.13
C LEU A 655 -3.22 -11.62 -7.84
N PRO A 656 -3.06 -10.47 -7.15
CA PRO A 656 -1.76 -9.86 -6.91
C PRO A 656 -0.95 -10.64 -5.87
N ASP A 657 0.37 -10.45 -5.94
CA ASP A 657 1.26 -10.71 -4.81
C ASP A 657 1.39 -9.44 -3.91
N PRO A 658 1.96 -9.54 -2.69
CA PRO A 658 2.02 -8.43 -1.75
C PRO A 658 2.82 -7.21 -2.22
N THR A 659 3.64 -7.32 -3.28
CA THR A 659 4.40 -6.19 -3.84
C THR A 659 3.59 -5.38 -4.84
N GLN A 660 2.52 -5.96 -5.38
CA GLN A 660 1.67 -5.34 -6.40
C GLN A 660 0.51 -4.53 -5.81
N VAL A 661 0.30 -4.61 -4.50
CA VAL A 661 -0.71 -3.84 -3.76
C VAL A 661 -0.04 -2.72 -2.98
N THR A 662 -0.54 -1.49 -3.14
CA THR A 662 -0.01 -0.33 -2.41
C THR A 662 -0.66 -0.27 -1.02
N ASN A 663 0.16 -0.40 0.02
CA ASN A 663 -0.30 -0.30 1.41
C ASN A 663 0.14 1.03 2.01
N VAL A 664 -0.81 1.75 2.63
CA VAL A 664 -0.57 3.09 3.21
C VAL A 664 -0.81 3.04 4.72
N ALA A 665 0.11 3.66 5.47
CA ALA A 665 0.02 3.96 6.89
C ALA A 665 -0.05 5.49 7.11
N LEU A 666 -0.34 5.92 8.33
CA LEU A 666 -0.40 7.32 8.75
C LEU A 666 0.73 7.60 9.75
N ASP A 667 1.49 8.68 9.54
CA ASP A 667 2.54 9.10 10.47
C ASP A 667 1.98 10.03 11.56
N ILE A 668 1.85 9.51 12.78
CA ILE A 668 1.32 10.26 13.93
C ILE A 668 2.21 11.46 14.28
N LYS A 669 3.52 11.39 14.04
CA LYS A 669 4.43 12.51 14.35
C LYS A 669 4.26 13.68 13.39
N ASN A 670 3.77 13.41 12.19
CA ASN A 670 3.67 14.39 11.11
C ASN A 670 2.20 14.59 10.71
N ASP A 671 1.34 14.89 11.69
CA ASP A 671 -0.08 15.24 11.48
C ASP A 671 -0.86 14.21 10.63
N GLU A 672 -0.59 12.92 10.86
CA GLU A 672 -1.23 11.79 10.17
C GLU A 672 -1.03 11.77 8.64
N GLN A 673 0.08 12.34 8.13
CA GLN A 673 0.37 12.27 6.71
C GLN A 673 0.48 10.82 6.21
N PRO A 674 -0.09 10.51 5.02
CA PRO A 674 -0.06 9.17 4.45
C PRO A 674 1.35 8.81 3.98
N VAL A 675 1.83 7.64 4.40
CA VAL A 675 3.13 7.06 4.04
C VAL A 675 2.91 5.70 3.41
N THR A 676 3.47 5.48 2.22
CA THR A 676 3.46 4.17 1.56
C THR A 676 4.45 3.24 2.24
N LEU A 677 4.00 2.04 2.58
CA LEU A 677 4.82 0.99 3.19
C LEU A 677 5.53 0.16 2.12
N SER A 678 6.78 -0.20 2.38
CA SER A 678 7.56 -1.11 1.54
C SER A 678 7.38 -2.57 2.00
N SER A 679 7.30 -3.51 1.07
CA SER A 679 7.22 -4.95 1.39
C SER A 679 8.60 -5.58 1.64
N TYR A 680 9.56 -4.82 2.20
CA TYR A 680 10.95 -5.25 2.37
C TYR A 680 11.26 -5.68 3.82
N SER A 681 11.92 -6.82 3.99
CA SER A 681 12.10 -7.47 5.30
C SER A 681 13.12 -6.79 6.24
N LYS A 682 14.03 -5.93 5.73
CA LYS A 682 15.00 -5.18 6.56
C LYS A 682 14.49 -3.82 7.02
N ASP A 683 13.43 -3.31 6.40
CA ASP A 683 12.87 -2.03 6.81
C ASP A 683 12.27 -2.12 8.22
N PRO A 684 12.05 -0.98 8.90
CA PRO A 684 11.49 -1.01 10.25
C PRO A 684 10.13 -1.70 10.26
N PHE A 685 9.88 -2.50 11.29
CA PHE A 685 8.71 -3.38 11.35
C PHE A 685 7.41 -2.58 11.46
N VAL A 686 6.41 -2.94 10.63
CA VAL A 686 5.02 -2.49 10.73
C VAL A 686 4.09 -3.69 10.53
N GLY A 687 3.28 -3.99 11.54
CA GLY A 687 2.30 -5.07 11.48
C GLY A 687 0.94 -4.68 12.07
N LEU A 688 -0.13 -5.22 11.51
CA LEU A 688 -1.51 -4.97 11.95
C LEU A 688 -2.09 -6.20 12.63
N ALA A 689 -2.54 -6.06 13.88
CA ALA A 689 -3.36 -7.06 14.54
C ALA A 689 -4.76 -7.02 13.96
N PHE A 690 -5.23 -8.12 13.40
CA PHE A 690 -6.56 -8.17 12.80
C PHE A 690 -7.49 -9.17 13.46
N LYS A 691 -7.01 -10.31 13.95
CA LYS A 691 -7.87 -11.30 14.63
C LYS A 691 -7.31 -11.63 16.01
N LEU A 692 -8.21 -11.72 16.99
CA LEU A 692 -7.90 -12.17 18.34
C LEU A 692 -8.65 -13.48 18.61
N GLU A 693 -7.94 -14.48 19.10
CA GLU A 693 -8.52 -15.79 19.41
C GLU A 693 -7.97 -16.24 20.75
N GLU A 694 -8.84 -16.60 21.70
CA GLU A 694 -8.40 -17.11 22.99
C GLU A 694 -8.64 -18.62 23.05
N GLY A 695 -7.55 -19.38 22.94
CA GLY A 695 -7.59 -20.83 22.99
C GLY A 695 -7.27 -21.38 24.38
N ARG A 696 -7.18 -22.72 24.46
CA ARG A 696 -6.75 -23.43 25.69
C ARG A 696 -5.34 -23.05 26.16
N TYR A 697 -4.53 -22.47 25.27
CA TYR A 697 -3.13 -22.09 25.50
C TYR A 697 -2.94 -20.58 25.72
N GLY A 698 -4.02 -19.82 25.86
CA GLY A 698 -4.02 -18.36 26.02
C GLY A 698 -4.41 -17.61 24.74
N GLN A 699 -4.28 -16.27 24.79
CA GLN A 699 -4.64 -15.38 23.70
C GLN A 699 -3.62 -15.45 22.55
N LEU A 700 -4.13 -15.71 21.35
CA LEU A 700 -3.48 -15.64 20.05
C LEU A 700 -3.89 -14.34 19.36
N THR A 701 -2.90 -13.60 18.89
CA THR A 701 -3.10 -12.36 18.12
C THR A 701 -2.57 -12.57 16.72
N TYR A 702 -3.45 -12.61 15.72
CA TYR A 702 -3.07 -12.72 14.32
C TYR A 702 -2.63 -11.36 13.80
N VAL A 703 -1.44 -11.34 13.19
CA VAL A 703 -0.78 -10.14 12.69
C VAL A 703 -0.43 -10.33 11.22
N ARG A 704 -0.78 -9.33 10.42
CA ARG A 704 -0.31 -9.14 9.04
C ARG A 704 0.95 -8.28 9.08
N VAL A 705 2.06 -8.78 8.54
CA VAL A 705 3.31 -8.01 8.43
C VAL A 705 3.31 -7.28 7.09
N TYR A 706 3.30 -5.94 7.12
CA TYR A 706 3.34 -5.14 5.90
C TYR A 706 4.76 -4.75 5.52
N GLN A 707 5.57 -4.36 6.51
CA GLN A 707 6.94 -3.88 6.32
C GLN A 707 7.84 -4.50 7.40
N GLY A 708 9.10 -4.74 7.03
CA GLY A 708 10.10 -5.30 7.92
C GLY A 708 9.88 -6.77 8.24
N ALA A 709 10.43 -7.21 9.36
CA ALA A 709 10.29 -8.58 9.82
C ALA A 709 10.07 -8.67 11.32
N LEU A 710 9.22 -9.62 11.71
CA LEU A 710 8.93 -9.94 13.10
C LEU A 710 9.76 -11.16 13.52
N LYS A 711 10.57 -11.02 14.56
CA LYS A 711 11.46 -12.07 15.07
C LYS A 711 11.03 -12.53 16.46
N LYS A 712 11.15 -13.83 16.72
CA LYS A 712 10.91 -14.39 18.04
C LYS A 712 11.88 -13.78 19.05
N GLY A 713 11.35 -13.32 20.18
CA GLY A 713 12.12 -12.67 21.25
C GLY A 713 12.36 -11.17 21.07
N SER A 714 11.99 -10.58 19.93
CA SER A 714 12.11 -9.13 19.72
C SER A 714 11.08 -8.35 20.56
N PHE A 715 11.31 -7.04 20.68
CA PHE A 715 10.34 -6.12 21.28
C PHE A 715 9.60 -5.39 20.17
N VAL A 716 8.28 -5.32 20.30
CA VAL A 716 7.39 -4.50 19.47
C VAL A 716 6.66 -3.49 20.34
N THR A 717 6.23 -2.39 19.76
CA THR A 717 5.49 -1.33 20.45
C THR A 717 4.10 -1.23 19.86
N ASN A 718 3.07 -1.30 20.71
CA ASN A 718 1.70 -0.99 20.30
C ASN A 718 1.57 0.53 20.18
N VAL A 719 1.27 1.04 19.00
CA VAL A 719 1.30 2.47 18.69
C VAL A 719 0.22 3.24 19.44
N LYS A 720 -0.97 2.65 19.57
CA LYS A 720 -2.12 3.28 20.25
C LYS A 720 -1.92 3.41 21.76
N THR A 721 -1.32 2.39 22.39
CA THR A 721 -1.11 2.37 23.85
C THR A 721 0.28 2.82 24.29
N GLY A 722 1.25 2.91 23.37
CA GLY A 722 2.65 3.17 23.65
C GLY A 722 3.37 2.04 24.39
N LYS A 723 2.72 0.89 24.63
CA LYS A 723 3.28 -0.20 25.43
C LYS A 723 4.27 -1.03 24.60
N LYS A 724 5.46 -1.25 25.16
CA LYS A 724 6.46 -2.18 24.64
C LYS A 724 6.14 -3.61 25.08
N ILE A 725 6.07 -4.53 24.13
CA ILE A 725 5.68 -5.92 24.30
C ILE A 725 6.80 -6.79 23.74
N LYS A 726 7.23 -7.78 24.52
CA LYS A 726 8.17 -8.80 24.03
C LYS A 726 7.39 -9.88 23.31
N VAL A 727 7.86 -10.30 22.14
CA VAL A 727 7.26 -11.39 21.34
C VAL A 727 7.78 -12.73 21.87
N PRO A 728 7.01 -13.52 22.65
CA PRO A 728 7.54 -14.72 23.29
C PRO A 728 7.65 -15.89 22.30
N ARG A 729 6.66 -16.02 21.41
CA ARG A 729 6.50 -17.13 20.47
C ARG A 729 5.76 -16.63 19.24
N LEU A 730 6.25 -17.02 18.06
CA LEU A 730 5.63 -16.78 16.77
C LEU A 730 5.25 -18.11 16.15
N VAL A 731 4.03 -18.17 15.63
CA VAL A 731 3.53 -19.37 14.94
C VAL A 731 2.86 -19.00 13.62
N ARG A 732 2.99 -19.91 12.66
CA ARG A 732 2.11 -19.94 11.49
C ARG A 732 0.99 -20.94 11.77
N MET A 733 -0.24 -20.51 11.48
CA MET A 733 -1.43 -21.32 11.72
C MET A 733 -1.68 -22.22 10.51
N HIS A 734 -1.72 -23.53 10.76
CA HIS A 734 -2.01 -24.58 9.78
C HIS A 734 -3.35 -25.24 10.14
N SER A 735 -4.46 -24.62 9.77
CA SER A 735 -5.79 -25.06 10.21
C SER A 735 -5.83 -25.13 11.76
N ASN A 736 -5.81 -26.32 12.36
CA ASN A 736 -5.81 -26.53 13.81
C ASN A 736 -4.42 -26.85 14.40
N GLU A 737 -3.38 -26.92 13.58
CA GLU A 737 -2.00 -27.21 13.98
C GLU A 737 -1.15 -25.93 13.94
N MET A 738 -0.17 -25.83 14.84
CA MET A 738 0.67 -24.65 14.99
C MET A 738 2.11 -25.01 14.61
N GLU A 739 2.68 -24.29 13.64
CA GLU A 739 4.10 -24.39 13.29
C GLU A 739 4.87 -23.24 13.96
N ASP A 740 5.85 -23.58 14.78
CA ASP A 740 6.77 -22.59 15.35
C ASP A 740 7.71 -22.03 14.28
N VAL A 741 7.78 -20.71 14.20
CA VAL A 741 8.68 -20.00 13.29
C VAL A 741 9.55 -19.00 14.06
N ASP A 742 10.81 -18.87 13.67
CA ASP A 742 11.73 -17.94 14.31
C ASP A 742 11.58 -16.50 13.78
N GLN A 743 11.18 -16.36 12.52
CA GLN A 743 11.01 -15.08 11.85
C GLN A 743 9.89 -15.13 10.80
N VAL A 744 9.15 -14.02 10.68
CA VAL A 744 8.11 -13.80 9.68
C VAL A 744 8.42 -12.49 8.96
N GLY A 745 8.48 -12.54 7.63
CA GLY A 745 8.82 -11.37 6.80
C GLY A 745 7.58 -10.60 6.32
N ALA A 746 7.82 -9.49 5.62
CA ALA A 746 6.77 -8.71 4.97
C ALA A 746 5.91 -9.58 4.03
N GLY A 747 4.63 -9.23 3.91
CA GLY A 747 3.62 -9.90 3.09
C GLY A 747 3.01 -11.15 3.71
N GLU A 748 3.49 -11.62 4.87
CA GLU A 748 3.00 -12.84 5.53
C GLU A 748 2.01 -12.56 6.67
N ILE A 749 1.29 -13.60 7.06
CA ILE A 749 0.38 -13.63 8.20
C ILE A 749 0.93 -14.60 9.23
N CYS A 750 0.96 -14.18 10.50
CA CYS A 750 1.39 -15.00 11.62
C CYS A 750 0.53 -14.76 12.85
N ALA A 751 0.72 -15.56 13.90
CA ALA A 751 0.10 -15.33 15.20
C ALA A 751 1.15 -15.22 16.32
N MET A 752 0.87 -14.34 17.28
CA MET A 752 1.67 -14.09 18.47
C MET A 752 0.93 -14.59 19.72
N PHE A 753 1.67 -15.14 20.69
CA PHE A 753 1.09 -15.60 21.95
C PHE A 753 1.17 -14.55 23.07
N GLY A 754 0.10 -14.46 23.87
CA GLY A 754 0.10 -13.77 25.16
C GLY A 754 0.22 -12.25 25.05
N VAL A 755 -0.22 -11.68 23.92
CA VAL A 755 -0.14 -10.26 23.64
C VAL A 755 -1.51 -9.62 23.87
N ASP A 756 -1.61 -8.79 24.91
CA ASP A 756 -2.81 -8.00 25.18
C ASP A 756 -2.87 -6.80 24.23
N CYS A 757 -3.80 -6.85 23.28
CA CYS A 757 -4.12 -5.79 22.33
C CYS A 757 -5.59 -5.87 21.92
N ALA A 758 -6.07 -4.85 21.21
CA ALA A 758 -7.36 -4.89 20.54
C ALA A 758 -7.18 -5.25 19.05
N SER A 759 -8.25 -5.75 18.42
CA SER A 759 -8.27 -5.87 16.95
C SER A 759 -8.15 -4.49 16.32
N GLY A 760 -7.32 -4.37 15.27
CA GLY A 760 -7.03 -3.12 14.58
C GLY A 760 -5.83 -2.34 15.15
N ASP A 761 -5.20 -2.82 16.23
CA ASP A 761 -3.98 -2.19 16.75
C ASP A 761 -2.79 -2.42 15.82
N THR A 762 -1.97 -1.38 15.63
CA THR A 762 -0.72 -1.44 14.88
C THR A 762 0.47 -1.65 15.81
N PHE A 763 1.37 -2.56 15.43
CA PHE A 763 2.63 -2.82 16.08
C PHE A 763 3.80 -2.33 15.23
N THR A 764 4.75 -1.63 15.85
CA THR A 764 6.02 -1.23 15.22
C THR A 764 7.23 -1.71 16.03
N ASP A 765 8.44 -1.60 15.50
CA ASP A 765 9.67 -1.85 16.28
C ASP A 765 9.99 -0.75 17.32
N GLY A 766 9.19 0.31 17.37
CA GLY A 766 9.37 1.47 18.26
C GLY A 766 10.29 2.57 17.72
N THR A 767 10.85 2.41 16.51
CA THR A 767 11.55 3.49 15.80
C THR A 767 10.55 4.37 15.04
N LEU A 768 9.53 3.73 14.45
CA LEU A 768 8.45 4.36 13.72
C LEU A 768 7.20 4.55 14.59
N ASN A 769 6.50 5.68 14.36
CA ASN A 769 5.19 5.99 14.96
C ASN A 769 4.09 5.94 13.88
N TYR A 770 4.10 4.88 13.08
CA TYR A 770 3.12 4.68 12.03
C TYR A 770 1.93 3.91 12.55
N THR A 771 0.72 4.38 12.26
CA THR A 771 -0.51 3.64 12.50
C THR A 771 -1.15 3.27 11.18
N MET A 772 -1.70 2.06 11.09
CA MET A 772 -2.57 1.72 9.97
C MET A 772 -3.88 2.49 10.09
N THR A 773 -4.51 2.76 8.95
CA THR A 773 -5.84 3.38 8.89
C THR A 773 -6.86 2.54 9.67
N SER A 774 -7.72 3.22 10.44
CA SER A 774 -8.79 2.56 11.17
C SER A 774 -9.77 1.88 10.21
N MET A 775 -10.20 0.68 10.58
CA MET A 775 -11.28 -0.02 9.89
C MET A 775 -12.60 0.73 10.07
N PHE A 776 -13.47 0.65 9.07
CA PHE A 776 -14.83 1.18 9.20
C PHE A 776 -15.64 0.34 10.18
N VAL A 777 -16.04 0.94 11.30
CA VAL A 777 -16.90 0.29 12.31
C VAL A 777 -18.31 0.87 12.18
N PRO A 778 -19.32 0.08 11.77
CA PRO A 778 -20.70 0.55 11.72
C PRO A 778 -21.26 0.78 13.13
N GLU A 779 -22.22 1.70 13.24
CA GLU A 779 -22.94 1.94 14.49
C GLU A 779 -23.94 0.80 14.77
N PRO A 780 -24.05 0.32 16.02
CA PRO A 780 -24.97 -0.77 16.37
C PRO A 780 -26.43 -0.31 16.25
N VAL A 781 -27.29 -1.21 15.75
CA VAL A 781 -28.70 -0.92 15.42
C VAL A 781 -29.69 -1.52 16.42
N ILE A 782 -29.26 -2.52 17.21
CA ILE A 782 -30.07 -3.19 18.23
C ILE A 782 -29.41 -3.05 19.60
N SER A 783 -30.21 -2.90 20.64
CA SER A 783 -29.76 -2.96 22.03
C SER A 783 -30.63 -3.92 22.84
N LEU A 784 -30.02 -4.61 23.79
CA LEU A 784 -30.66 -5.59 24.64
C LEU A 784 -30.14 -5.47 26.07
N SER A 785 -31.03 -5.51 27.06
CA SER A 785 -30.60 -5.57 28.46
C SER A 785 -30.18 -6.98 28.82
N LEU A 786 -29.03 -7.09 29.49
CA LEU A 786 -28.40 -8.35 29.85
C LEU A 786 -28.21 -8.42 31.35
N MET A 787 -28.79 -9.43 31.99
CA MET A 787 -28.62 -9.68 33.43
C MET A 787 -28.15 -11.13 33.67
N PRO A 788 -27.08 -11.36 34.45
CA PRO A 788 -26.69 -12.71 34.81
C PRO A 788 -27.74 -13.35 35.74
N LYS A 789 -27.99 -14.66 35.57
CA LYS A 789 -28.83 -15.44 36.50
C LYS A 789 -28.08 -15.64 37.82
N GLY A 790 -28.47 -14.88 38.85
CA GLY A 790 -27.90 -15.01 40.20
C GLY A 790 -26.93 -13.88 40.56
N LYS A 791 -25.93 -14.15 41.41
CA LYS A 791 -24.91 -13.15 41.78
C LYS A 791 -23.95 -12.91 40.61
N GLU A 792 -23.63 -11.65 40.35
CA GLU A 792 -22.59 -11.26 39.39
C GLU A 792 -21.26 -11.98 39.71
N SER A 793 -20.82 -12.80 38.77
CA SER A 793 -19.50 -13.44 38.79
C SER A 793 -18.49 -12.55 38.09
N ALA A 794 -17.24 -12.56 38.55
CA ALA A 794 -16.13 -11.89 37.84
C ALA A 794 -15.97 -12.36 36.38
N ASN A 795 -16.49 -13.54 36.04
CA ASN A 795 -16.50 -14.05 34.67
C ASN A 795 -17.42 -13.24 33.74
N PHE A 796 -18.50 -12.63 34.25
CA PHE A 796 -19.41 -11.80 33.46
C PHE A 796 -18.69 -10.56 32.92
N SER A 797 -18.05 -9.79 33.80
CA SER A 797 -17.29 -8.60 33.41
C SER A 797 -16.05 -8.95 32.55
N LYS A 798 -15.43 -10.12 32.77
CA LYS A 798 -14.32 -10.60 31.92
C LYS A 798 -14.79 -10.90 30.49
N ALA A 799 -15.92 -11.61 30.35
CA ALA A 799 -16.48 -11.95 29.04
C ALA A 799 -16.84 -10.70 28.23
N LEU A 800 -17.55 -9.74 28.84
CA LEU A 800 -17.96 -8.50 28.18
C LEU A 800 -16.74 -7.68 27.70
N ASN A 801 -15.73 -7.49 28.56
CA ASN A 801 -14.51 -6.77 28.19
C ASN A 801 -13.74 -7.47 27.06
N ARG A 802 -13.72 -8.80 27.05
CA ARG A 802 -13.08 -9.56 25.96
C ARG A 802 -13.83 -9.37 24.66
N PHE A 803 -15.15 -9.57 24.65
CA PHE A 803 -15.96 -9.46 23.45
C PHE A 803 -15.91 -8.05 22.85
N GLN A 804 -15.82 -7.01 23.69
CA GLN A 804 -15.62 -5.64 23.22
C GLN A 804 -14.22 -5.40 22.60
N LYS A 805 -13.17 -6.09 23.08
CA LYS A 805 -11.84 -6.05 22.44
C LYS A 805 -11.79 -6.87 21.13
N GLU A 806 -12.56 -7.95 21.08
CA GLU A 806 -12.68 -8.85 19.94
C GLU A 806 -13.49 -8.21 18.80
N ASP A 807 -14.58 -7.50 19.12
CA ASP A 807 -15.51 -6.89 18.16
C ASP A 807 -15.88 -5.45 18.57
N PRO A 808 -15.43 -4.42 17.81
CA PRO A 808 -15.72 -3.02 18.12
C PRO A 808 -17.19 -2.62 17.90
N THR A 809 -17.99 -3.44 17.19
CA THR A 809 -19.44 -3.21 17.02
C THR A 809 -20.24 -3.68 18.23
N PHE A 810 -19.68 -4.59 19.04
CA PHE A 810 -20.28 -5.02 20.30
C PHE A 810 -19.99 -3.99 21.41
N ARG A 811 -20.96 -3.11 21.66
CA ARG A 811 -20.82 -2.06 22.69
C ARG A 811 -21.53 -2.47 23.96
N VAL A 812 -20.88 -2.21 25.08
CA VAL A 812 -21.42 -2.46 26.41
C VAL A 812 -21.45 -1.14 27.18
N HIS A 813 -22.59 -0.81 27.75
CA HIS A 813 -22.71 0.31 28.68
C HIS A 813 -23.67 -0.03 29.81
N ILE A 814 -23.53 0.67 30.94
CA ILE A 814 -24.46 0.55 32.06
C ILE A 814 -25.41 1.73 31.97
N ASP A 815 -26.70 1.44 31.94
CA ASP A 815 -27.74 2.46 31.95
C ASP A 815 -27.74 3.16 33.32
N ALA A 816 -27.66 4.49 33.33
CA ALA A 816 -27.53 5.27 34.57
C ALA A 816 -28.82 5.28 35.41
N GLU A 817 -29.97 5.01 34.81
CA GLU A 817 -31.29 5.05 35.42
C GLU A 817 -31.72 3.66 35.90
N SER A 818 -31.64 2.65 35.04
CA SER A 818 -32.01 1.27 35.38
C SER A 818 -30.90 0.51 36.10
N LYS A 819 -29.64 0.96 35.98
CA LYS A 819 -28.42 0.25 36.41
C LYS A 819 -28.27 -1.14 35.77
N GLU A 820 -28.99 -1.41 34.69
CA GLU A 820 -28.86 -2.64 33.91
C GLU A 820 -27.66 -2.53 32.96
N THR A 821 -27.04 -3.67 32.66
CA THR A 821 -26.02 -3.75 31.61
C THR A 821 -26.73 -3.86 30.27
N ILE A 822 -26.50 -2.90 29.37
CA ILE A 822 -27.03 -2.88 28.02
C ILE A 822 -25.93 -3.30 27.05
N ILE A 823 -26.22 -4.31 26.24
CA ILE A 823 -25.37 -4.73 25.12
C ILE A 823 -26.00 -4.25 23.81
N SER A 824 -25.18 -3.70 22.91
CA SER A 824 -25.60 -3.20 21.61
C SER A 824 -24.81 -3.89 20.50
N GLY A 825 -25.47 -4.19 19.38
CA GLY A 825 -24.86 -4.92 18.26
C GLY A 825 -25.56 -4.69 16.93
N MET A 826 -25.22 -5.51 15.94
CA MET A 826 -25.68 -5.36 14.54
C MET A 826 -27.01 -6.07 14.22
N GLY A 827 -27.44 -7.02 15.06
CA GLY A 827 -28.66 -7.79 14.83
C GLY A 827 -29.02 -8.70 16.01
N GLU A 828 -30.21 -9.31 15.96
CA GLU A 828 -30.69 -10.22 17.00
C GLU A 828 -29.81 -11.48 17.08
N LEU A 829 -29.47 -12.07 15.92
CA LEU A 829 -28.61 -13.25 15.85
C LEU A 829 -27.20 -12.93 16.36
N HIS A 830 -26.67 -11.75 16.06
CA HIS A 830 -25.41 -11.26 16.60
C HIS A 830 -25.42 -11.34 18.14
N LEU A 831 -26.38 -10.68 18.80
CA LEU A 831 -26.44 -10.62 20.25
C LEU A 831 -26.71 -11.99 20.88
N ASP A 832 -27.59 -12.80 20.29
CA ASP A 832 -27.89 -14.15 20.76
C ASP A 832 -26.64 -15.05 20.77
N ILE A 833 -25.79 -14.94 19.74
CA ILE A 833 -24.54 -15.70 19.67
C ILE A 833 -23.59 -15.26 20.79
N TYR A 834 -23.45 -13.97 21.08
CA TYR A 834 -22.61 -13.52 22.19
C TYR A 834 -23.15 -13.96 23.56
N VAL A 835 -24.47 -13.97 23.75
CA VAL A 835 -25.10 -14.49 24.98
C VAL A 835 -24.82 -15.98 25.13
N GLU A 836 -24.95 -16.77 24.06
CA GLU A 836 -24.67 -18.20 24.09
C GLU A 836 -23.16 -18.50 24.26
N ARG A 837 -22.28 -17.65 23.71
CA ARG A 837 -20.83 -17.70 23.98
C ARG A 837 -20.52 -17.42 25.45
N MET A 838 -21.17 -16.45 26.11
CA MET A 838 -21.02 -16.24 27.56
C MET A 838 -21.41 -17.49 28.35
N ARG A 839 -22.47 -18.16 27.93
CA ARG A 839 -22.94 -19.39 28.56
C ARG A 839 -21.94 -20.54 28.39
N ARG A 840 -21.46 -20.79 27.17
CA ARG A 840 -20.58 -21.94 26.87
C ARG A 840 -19.11 -21.71 27.22
N GLU A 841 -18.56 -20.53 26.94
CA GLU A 841 -17.14 -20.24 27.17
C GLU A 841 -16.87 -19.79 28.62
N TYR A 842 -17.80 -19.07 29.25
CA TYR A 842 -17.60 -18.47 30.58
C TYR A 842 -18.48 -19.06 31.68
N ASN A 843 -19.36 -20.02 31.36
CA ASN A 843 -20.35 -20.61 32.27
C ASN A 843 -21.21 -19.54 32.97
N VAL A 844 -21.58 -18.48 32.24
CA VAL A 844 -22.48 -17.44 32.75
C VAL A 844 -23.80 -17.52 32.01
N ASP A 845 -24.83 -18.03 32.69
CA ASP A 845 -26.20 -17.98 32.19
C ASP A 845 -26.74 -16.55 32.32
N CYS A 846 -27.17 -15.96 31.22
CA CYS A 846 -27.78 -14.62 31.20
C CYS A 846 -29.28 -14.69 30.86
N VAL A 847 -30.05 -13.74 31.39
CA VAL A 847 -31.41 -13.43 30.97
C VAL A 847 -31.36 -12.17 30.12
N THR A 848 -32.04 -12.22 28.99
CA THR A 848 -32.14 -11.12 28.04
C THR A 848 -33.47 -10.41 28.19
N GLY A 849 -33.46 -9.08 28.19
CA GLY A 849 -34.64 -8.25 28.11
C GLY A 849 -35.21 -8.15 26.68
N LYS A 850 -36.31 -7.42 26.50
CA LYS A 850 -36.83 -7.17 25.14
C LYS A 850 -35.85 -6.31 24.35
N PRO A 851 -35.57 -6.65 23.08
CA PRO A 851 -34.80 -5.79 22.19
C PRO A 851 -35.41 -4.39 22.12
N GLN A 852 -34.56 -3.37 22.25
CA GLN A 852 -34.92 -1.99 22.02
C GLN A 852 -34.28 -1.52 20.71
N VAL A 853 -35.11 -0.91 19.85
CA VAL A 853 -34.66 -0.31 18.59
C VAL A 853 -33.95 0.99 18.91
N ALA A 854 -32.80 1.21 18.28
CA ALA A 854 -32.05 2.46 18.41
C ALA A 854 -32.73 3.59 17.63
N PHE A 855 -33.83 4.15 18.15
CA PHE A 855 -34.45 5.33 17.55
C PHE A 855 -33.50 6.54 17.58
N ARG A 856 -33.74 7.50 16.69
CA ARG A 856 -33.05 8.80 16.66
C ARG A 856 -34.07 9.93 16.62
N GLU A 857 -33.65 11.14 16.92
CA GLU A 857 -34.47 12.32 16.72
C GLU A 857 -33.79 13.27 15.72
N THR A 858 -34.57 14.01 14.94
CA THR A 858 -34.05 15.05 14.04
C THR A 858 -35.04 16.21 13.93
N ILE A 859 -34.67 17.25 13.19
CA ILE A 859 -35.52 18.42 12.93
C ILE A 859 -35.94 18.48 11.46
N THR A 860 -37.07 19.12 11.19
CA THR A 860 -37.62 19.19 9.81
C THR A 860 -37.53 20.59 9.19
N GLN A 861 -37.36 21.63 10.01
CA GLN A 861 -37.29 23.02 9.56
C GLN A 861 -36.22 23.80 10.32
N PRO A 862 -35.58 24.82 9.71
CA PRO A 862 -34.67 25.69 10.43
C PRO A 862 -35.35 26.48 11.55
N ALA A 863 -34.67 26.67 12.67
CA ALA A 863 -35.14 27.46 13.81
C ALA A 863 -34.06 28.42 14.32
N LYS A 864 -34.40 29.71 14.43
CA LYS A 864 -33.51 30.70 15.05
C LYS A 864 -33.54 30.58 16.57
N PHE A 865 -32.38 30.74 17.19
CA PHE A 865 -32.25 30.81 18.64
C PHE A 865 -31.54 32.09 19.07
N ASN A 866 -31.93 32.59 20.23
CA ASN A 866 -31.28 33.71 20.91
C ASN A 866 -31.49 33.49 22.41
N TYR A 867 -30.51 32.87 23.05
CA TYR A 867 -30.60 32.45 24.44
C TYR A 867 -29.57 33.21 25.28
N THR A 868 -30.00 33.68 26.46
CA THR A 868 -29.11 34.33 27.43
C THR A 868 -29.14 33.54 28.73
N HIS A 869 -28.03 32.90 29.07
CA HIS A 869 -27.81 32.32 30.38
C HIS A 869 -27.30 33.40 31.33
N LYS A 870 -28.07 33.71 32.38
CA LYS A 870 -27.65 34.64 33.43
C LYS A 870 -27.98 34.07 34.81
N LYS A 871 -26.97 33.75 35.62
CA LYS A 871 -27.11 33.38 37.04
C LYS A 871 -26.20 34.25 37.89
N GLN A 872 -26.79 34.97 38.83
CA GLN A 872 -26.06 35.68 39.90
C GLN A 872 -26.20 34.87 41.19
N SER A 873 -25.13 34.17 41.56
CA SER A 873 -24.91 33.69 42.93
C SER A 873 -23.82 34.58 43.54
N GLY A 874 -23.75 34.73 44.87
CA GLY A 874 -22.93 35.76 45.56
C GLY A 874 -21.40 35.80 45.31
N GLY A 875 -20.86 35.08 44.31
CA GLY A 875 -19.48 35.16 43.78
C GLY A 875 -19.44 35.57 42.31
N ALA A 876 -18.43 35.13 41.54
CA ALA A 876 -18.36 35.34 40.09
C ALA A 876 -19.65 34.82 39.41
N GLY A 877 -20.33 35.67 38.66
CA GLY A 877 -21.59 35.32 38.00
C GLY A 877 -21.38 34.32 36.85
N GLN A 878 -22.49 33.85 36.28
CA GLN A 878 -22.48 33.15 34.99
C GLN A 878 -23.27 33.97 33.98
N PHE A 879 -22.60 34.40 32.92
CA PHE A 879 -23.20 35.09 31.79
C PHE A 879 -22.71 34.52 30.46
N GLY A 880 -23.64 34.14 29.59
CA GLY A 880 -23.34 33.77 28.21
C GLY A 880 -24.58 33.95 27.36
N ARG A 881 -24.47 34.70 26.25
CA ARG A 881 -25.53 34.83 25.26
C ARG A 881 -25.07 34.28 23.93
N VAL A 882 -25.89 33.42 23.32
CA VAL A 882 -25.64 32.83 22.00
C VAL A 882 -26.83 33.02 21.08
N MET A 883 -26.56 33.34 19.82
CA MET A 883 -27.55 33.61 18.77
C MET A 883 -27.14 32.92 17.48
N GLY A 884 -28.12 32.41 16.76
CA GLY A 884 -27.87 31.74 15.49
C GLY A 884 -29.05 30.93 15.00
N VAL A 885 -28.75 29.94 14.15
CA VAL A 885 -29.75 29.11 13.48
C VAL A 885 -29.42 27.64 13.64
N LEU A 886 -30.44 26.85 13.97
CA LEU A 886 -30.40 25.39 13.93
C LEU A 886 -31.08 24.94 12.64
N GLU A 887 -30.41 24.16 11.80
CA GLU A 887 -30.95 23.71 10.51
C GLU A 887 -30.77 22.21 10.29
N PRO A 888 -31.66 21.54 9.53
CA PRO A 888 -31.49 20.15 9.18
C PRO A 888 -30.29 19.97 8.25
N MET A 889 -29.55 18.89 8.45
CA MET A 889 -28.38 18.53 7.65
C MET A 889 -28.50 17.10 7.13
N GLN A 890 -28.13 16.90 5.87
CA GLN A 890 -27.94 15.56 5.31
C GLN A 890 -26.55 15.05 5.65
N ARG A 891 -26.42 13.72 5.77
CA ARG A 891 -25.14 13.08 6.02
C ARG A 891 -24.14 13.41 4.92
N ASP A 892 -22.97 13.90 5.32
CA ASP A 892 -21.87 14.20 4.40
C ASP A 892 -21.27 12.89 3.85
N PRO A 893 -21.23 12.68 2.51
CA PRO A 893 -20.70 11.47 1.89
C PRO A 893 -19.20 11.24 2.14
N ASP A 894 -18.41 12.31 2.29
CA ASP A 894 -16.94 12.25 2.35
C ASP A 894 -16.45 12.13 3.79
N THR A 895 -17.07 12.87 4.73
CA THR A 895 -16.70 12.85 6.15
C THR A 895 -17.50 11.84 6.97
N GLY A 896 -18.63 11.36 6.45
CA GLY A 896 -19.52 10.42 7.12
C GLY A 896 -20.31 11.00 8.30
N LYS A 897 -20.11 12.29 8.62
CA LYS A 897 -20.76 13.02 9.72
C LYS A 897 -22.18 13.43 9.37
N ASP A 898 -23.07 13.38 10.35
CA ASP A 898 -24.49 13.76 10.25
C ASP A 898 -24.88 14.90 11.20
N THR A 899 -23.91 15.50 11.90
CA THR A 899 -24.09 16.70 12.71
C THR A 899 -22.91 17.64 12.50
N ASP A 900 -23.16 18.94 12.53
CA ASP A 900 -22.15 19.94 12.21
C ASP A 900 -22.31 21.22 13.03
N PHE A 901 -21.19 21.86 13.36
CA PHE A 901 -21.15 23.10 14.13
C PHE A 901 -20.37 24.15 13.33
N VAL A 902 -21.07 25.20 12.88
CA VAL A 902 -20.47 26.25 12.06
C VAL A 902 -20.38 27.54 12.86
N ASN A 903 -19.16 28.06 12.99
CA ASN A 903 -18.89 29.35 13.62
C ASN A 903 -18.86 30.47 12.58
N ASN A 904 -19.89 31.32 12.58
CA ASN A 904 -20.00 32.53 11.75
C ASN A 904 -19.86 33.83 12.56
N VAL A 905 -19.35 33.77 13.80
CA VAL A 905 -19.22 34.96 14.65
C VAL A 905 -18.18 35.94 14.08
N VAL A 906 -18.62 37.16 13.78
CA VAL A 906 -17.76 38.25 13.28
C VAL A 906 -17.69 39.38 14.33
N GLY A 907 -16.50 39.92 14.59
CA GLY A 907 -16.34 41.12 15.43
C GLY A 907 -16.13 40.90 16.94
N GLY A 908 -15.97 39.66 17.40
CA GLY A 908 -15.47 39.36 18.76
C GLY A 908 -16.47 39.52 19.91
N ASN A 909 -17.78 39.63 19.63
CA ASN A 909 -18.84 39.70 20.66
C ASN A 909 -18.88 38.46 21.58
N ILE A 910 -18.50 37.30 21.02
CA ILE A 910 -18.09 36.12 21.78
C ILE A 910 -16.56 36.02 21.64
N PRO A 911 -15.79 36.06 22.74
CA PRO A 911 -14.35 35.81 22.71
C PRO A 911 -14.04 34.46 22.05
N THR A 912 -13.05 34.44 21.14
CA THR A 912 -12.67 33.23 20.38
C THR A 912 -12.32 32.04 21.27
N GLY A 913 -11.78 32.29 22.46
CA GLY A 913 -11.49 31.25 23.46
C GLY A 913 -12.72 30.50 24.01
N TYR A 914 -13.94 31.02 23.84
CA TYR A 914 -15.18 30.38 24.32
C TYR A 914 -15.95 29.63 23.23
N ILE A 915 -15.53 29.72 21.97
CA ILE A 915 -16.18 29.03 20.85
C ILE A 915 -16.11 27.49 20.98
N PRO A 916 -14.97 26.88 21.37
CA PRO A 916 -14.92 25.44 21.64
C PRO A 916 -15.89 25.00 22.76
N ALA A 917 -16.20 25.89 23.71
CA ALA A 917 -17.17 25.62 24.77
C ALA A 917 -18.60 25.54 24.22
N CYS A 918 -18.93 26.42 23.27
CA CYS A 918 -20.21 26.39 22.57
C CYS A 918 -20.35 25.10 21.79
N GLU A 919 -19.32 24.70 21.03
CA GLU A 919 -19.32 23.43 20.30
C GLU A 919 -19.54 22.24 21.24
N LYS A 920 -18.83 22.21 22.38
CA LYS A 920 -19.04 21.17 23.39
C LYS A 920 -20.45 21.19 23.98
N GLY A 921 -21.05 22.37 24.14
CA GLY A 921 -22.44 22.53 24.61
C GLY A 921 -23.46 22.05 23.59
N PHE A 922 -23.19 22.21 22.29
CA PHE A 922 -23.97 21.61 21.21
C PHE A 922 -23.89 20.09 21.24
N GLN A 923 -22.69 19.52 21.34
CA GLN A 923 -22.47 18.07 21.46
C GLN A 923 -23.23 17.47 22.67
N ASP A 924 -23.17 18.12 23.84
CA ASP A 924 -23.94 17.70 25.02
C ASP A 924 -25.47 17.78 24.84
N GLY A 925 -25.94 18.60 23.90
CA GLY A 925 -27.36 18.74 23.55
C GLY A 925 -27.84 17.60 22.65
N LEU A 926 -26.95 17.04 21.83
CA LEU A 926 -27.27 15.95 20.91
C LEU A 926 -27.48 14.60 21.62
N GLU A 927 -26.92 14.41 22.83
CA GLU A 927 -26.99 13.14 23.55
C GLU A 927 -28.43 12.72 23.94
N LYS A 928 -29.29 13.68 24.27
CA LYS A 928 -30.64 13.40 24.79
C LYS A 928 -31.70 14.29 24.15
N GLY A 929 -32.46 13.70 23.24
CA GLY A 929 -33.60 14.31 22.56
C GLY A 929 -34.77 14.67 23.47
N ALA A 930 -35.55 15.65 23.03
CA ALA A 930 -36.68 16.18 23.80
C ALA A 930 -37.97 15.35 23.62
N LEU A 931 -38.09 14.57 22.54
CA LEU A 931 -39.31 13.81 22.24
C LEU A 931 -39.37 12.48 23.00
N ILE A 932 -38.31 11.69 22.89
CA ILE A 932 -38.22 10.31 23.40
C ILE A 932 -36.91 10.03 24.14
N GLY A 933 -36.06 11.05 24.34
CA GLY A 933 -34.81 10.91 25.09
C GLY A 933 -33.69 10.20 24.32
N HIS A 934 -33.83 10.04 23.00
CA HIS A 934 -32.84 9.36 22.16
C HIS A 934 -31.86 10.37 21.52
N PRO A 935 -30.68 9.91 21.05
CA PRO A 935 -29.71 10.79 20.42
C PRO A 935 -30.27 11.51 19.18
N ILE A 936 -29.85 12.77 19.00
CA ILE A 936 -30.27 13.64 17.91
C ILE A 936 -29.23 13.60 16.79
N ASN A 937 -29.68 13.35 15.56
CA ASN A 937 -28.83 13.28 14.37
C ASN A 937 -29.41 14.15 13.24
N GLY A 938 -28.60 14.46 12.22
CA GLY A 938 -29.06 15.22 11.04
C GLY A 938 -29.25 16.71 11.31
N VAL A 939 -28.43 17.30 12.18
CA VAL A 939 -28.62 18.69 12.64
C VAL A 939 -27.31 19.49 12.54
N ARG A 940 -27.40 20.69 11.96
CA ARG A 940 -26.32 21.68 11.96
C ARG A 940 -26.69 22.88 12.83
N MET A 941 -25.78 23.28 13.70
CA MET A 941 -25.90 24.50 14.49
C MET A 941 -24.95 25.57 13.95
N ILE A 942 -25.51 26.69 13.48
CA ILE A 942 -24.76 27.85 13.01
C ILE A 942 -24.78 28.90 14.12
N LEU A 943 -23.62 29.19 14.69
CA LEU A 943 -23.43 30.26 15.66
C LEU A 943 -23.11 31.57 14.92
N GLU A 944 -24.04 32.52 14.93
CA GLU A 944 -23.92 33.77 14.17
C GLU A 944 -23.36 34.92 15.02
N ASP A 945 -23.81 35.04 16.28
CA ASP A 945 -23.42 36.15 17.15
C ASP A 945 -23.75 35.83 18.63
N GLY A 946 -23.38 36.70 19.57
CA GLY A 946 -23.68 36.52 20.99
C GLY A 946 -23.27 37.70 21.84
N ALA A 947 -23.12 37.48 23.15
CA ALA A 947 -22.56 38.48 24.05
C ALA A 947 -21.85 37.82 25.23
N ALA A 948 -20.71 38.40 25.60
CA ALA A 948 -19.95 38.07 26.80
C ALA A 948 -19.95 39.25 27.79
N HIS A 949 -19.73 38.94 29.07
CA HIS A 949 -19.51 39.90 30.14
C HIS A 949 -18.08 39.71 30.67
N ALA A 950 -17.37 40.81 30.90
CA ALA A 950 -15.93 40.76 31.21
C ALA A 950 -15.57 39.96 32.48
N VAL A 951 -16.49 39.89 33.46
CA VAL A 951 -16.24 39.25 34.77
C VAL A 951 -17.06 37.97 34.96
N ASP A 952 -18.24 37.89 34.34
CA ASP A 952 -19.20 36.79 34.60
C ASP A 952 -19.24 35.74 33.49
N SER A 953 -18.53 35.96 32.37
CA SER A 953 -18.44 34.95 31.30
C SER A 953 -17.32 33.95 31.56
N SER A 954 -17.66 32.68 31.40
CA SER A 954 -16.74 31.54 31.52
C SER A 954 -17.07 30.50 30.45
N GLU A 955 -16.13 29.58 30.22
CA GLU A 955 -16.31 28.42 29.35
C GLU A 955 -17.58 27.63 29.72
N LEU A 956 -17.79 27.39 31.02
CA LEU A 956 -18.97 26.69 31.53
C LEU A 956 -20.27 27.45 31.24
N ALA A 957 -20.26 28.78 31.36
CA ALA A 957 -21.45 29.60 31.09
C ALA A 957 -21.87 29.53 29.61
N PHE A 958 -20.91 29.56 28.68
CA PHE A 958 -21.19 29.40 27.25
C PHE A 958 -21.60 27.97 26.88
N ARG A 959 -20.99 26.93 27.47
CA ARG A 959 -21.41 25.54 27.28
C ARG A 959 -22.87 25.31 27.70
N ILE A 960 -23.26 25.83 28.87
CA ILE A 960 -24.64 25.75 29.37
C ILE A 960 -25.59 26.58 28.51
N ALA A 961 -25.20 27.80 28.13
CA ALA A 961 -26.00 28.68 27.28
C ALA A 961 -26.30 28.02 25.93
N THR A 962 -25.30 27.42 25.30
CA THR A 962 -25.45 26.73 24.01
C THR A 962 -26.32 25.48 24.11
N LYS A 963 -26.15 24.67 25.16
CA LYS A 963 -27.03 23.50 25.39
C LYS A 963 -28.49 23.91 25.56
N ALA A 964 -28.75 24.97 26.32
CA ALA A 964 -30.11 25.47 26.52
C ALA A 964 -30.70 26.12 25.25
N ALA A 965 -29.88 26.88 24.51
CA ALA A 965 -30.25 27.45 23.22
C ALA A 965 -30.64 26.37 22.21
N PHE A 966 -29.86 25.29 22.15
CA PHE A 966 -30.13 24.14 21.30
C PHE A 966 -31.47 23.49 21.65
N HIS A 967 -31.76 23.18 22.91
CA HIS A 967 -33.05 22.58 23.30
C HIS A 967 -34.25 23.49 22.98
N GLU A 968 -34.14 24.80 23.16
CA GLU A 968 -35.21 25.74 22.81
C GLU A 968 -35.43 25.82 21.28
N ALA A 969 -34.33 25.83 20.52
CA ALA A 969 -34.36 25.80 19.06
C ALA A 969 -34.98 24.50 18.53
N PHE A 970 -34.57 23.36 19.10
CA PHE A 970 -34.96 22.03 18.71
C PHE A 970 -36.49 21.85 18.75
N LEU A 971 -37.15 22.34 19.81
CA LEU A 971 -38.62 22.30 19.92
C LEU A 971 -39.32 23.20 18.88
N LYS A 972 -38.72 24.34 18.51
CA LYS A 972 -39.24 25.24 17.46
C LYS A 972 -39.01 24.69 16.05
N ALA A 973 -38.03 23.80 15.89
CA ALA A 973 -37.61 23.21 14.63
C ALA A 973 -38.49 22.02 14.16
N LYS A 974 -39.65 21.79 14.81
CA LYS A 974 -40.57 20.66 14.57
C LYS A 974 -39.80 19.33 14.54
N PRO A 975 -39.36 18.85 15.71
CA PRO A 975 -38.59 17.63 15.78
C PRO A 975 -39.47 16.42 15.44
N VAL A 976 -38.86 15.41 14.83
CA VAL A 976 -39.49 14.14 14.46
C VAL A 976 -38.63 12.98 14.95
N VAL A 977 -39.28 11.85 15.23
CA VAL A 977 -38.58 10.61 15.58
C VAL A 977 -38.23 9.87 14.29
N LEU A 978 -37.02 9.34 14.24
CA LEU A 978 -36.53 8.50 13.15
C LEU A 978 -36.41 7.04 13.63
N GLU A 979 -36.80 6.11 12.76
CA GLU A 979 -36.56 4.68 12.94
C GLU A 979 -35.57 4.15 11.90
N PRO A 980 -34.77 3.13 12.25
CA PRO A 980 -33.90 2.46 11.29
C PRO A 980 -34.73 1.61 10.32
N ILE A 981 -34.53 1.87 9.03
CA ILE A 981 -35.10 1.11 7.92
C ILE A 981 -34.09 0.08 7.43
N MET A 982 -34.59 -1.13 7.25
CA MET A 982 -33.84 -2.27 6.77
C MET A 982 -34.20 -2.52 5.31
N ASN A 983 -33.20 -2.70 4.46
CA ASN A 983 -33.38 -3.26 3.13
C ASN A 983 -33.43 -4.79 3.26
N VAL A 984 -34.62 -5.36 3.08
CA VAL A 984 -34.91 -6.79 3.24
C VAL A 984 -34.95 -7.45 1.88
N SER A 985 -34.15 -8.48 1.66
CA SER A 985 -34.21 -9.33 0.48
C SER A 985 -34.69 -10.72 0.89
N VAL A 986 -35.83 -11.15 0.34
CA VAL A 986 -36.44 -12.45 0.61
C VAL A 986 -36.38 -13.30 -0.66
N THR A 987 -35.97 -14.55 -0.53
CA THR A 987 -36.00 -15.55 -1.61
C THR A 987 -36.84 -16.74 -1.16
N ALA A 988 -37.81 -17.15 -1.99
CA ALA A 988 -38.67 -18.29 -1.70
C ALA A 988 -39.19 -18.92 -3.01
N PRO A 989 -39.75 -20.15 -2.96
CA PRO A 989 -40.41 -20.75 -4.12
C PRO A 989 -41.56 -19.89 -4.64
N ALA A 990 -41.77 -19.87 -5.97
CA ALA A 990 -42.78 -19.02 -6.63
C ALA A 990 -44.22 -19.27 -6.09
N GLU A 991 -44.51 -20.49 -5.64
CA GLU A 991 -45.78 -20.86 -5.01
C GLU A 991 -46.14 -20.03 -3.75
N PHE A 992 -45.14 -19.47 -3.05
CA PHE A 992 -45.35 -18.67 -1.84
C PHE A 992 -45.27 -17.15 -2.07
N GLN A 993 -45.18 -16.69 -3.32
CA GLN A 993 -45.01 -15.27 -3.65
C GLN A 993 -46.07 -14.39 -2.98
N GLY A 994 -47.34 -14.74 -3.12
CA GLY A 994 -48.45 -13.96 -2.53
C GLY A 994 -48.37 -13.89 -1.01
N THR A 995 -48.00 -14.99 -0.35
CA THR A 995 -47.91 -15.07 1.11
C THR A 995 -46.74 -14.24 1.66
N VAL A 996 -45.59 -14.26 0.99
CA VAL A 996 -44.40 -13.49 1.40
C VAL A 996 -44.62 -11.99 1.20
N ILE A 997 -45.13 -11.57 0.04
CA ILE A 997 -45.45 -10.15 -0.22
C ILE A 997 -46.54 -9.66 0.75
N GLY A 998 -47.56 -10.49 1.02
CA GLY A 998 -48.57 -10.20 2.02
C GLY A 998 -47.98 -10.03 3.43
N GLY A 999 -47.02 -10.89 3.81
CA GLY A 999 -46.31 -10.79 5.09
C GLY A 999 -45.47 -9.51 5.23
N LEU A 1000 -44.76 -9.11 4.16
CA LEU A 1000 -44.00 -7.86 4.13
C LEU A 1000 -44.92 -6.63 4.23
N ASN A 1001 -46.03 -6.63 3.48
CA ASN A 1001 -47.02 -5.55 3.55
C ASN A 1001 -47.68 -5.44 4.94
N LYS A 1002 -47.97 -6.58 5.59
CA LYS A 1002 -48.49 -6.61 6.97
C LYS A 1002 -47.52 -5.98 7.98
N ARG A 1003 -46.22 -6.04 7.69
CA ARG A 1003 -45.15 -5.39 8.47
C ARG A 1003 -44.85 -3.96 8.02
N LYS A 1004 -45.75 -3.35 7.25
CA LYS A 1004 -45.63 -2.00 6.68
C LYS A 1004 -44.40 -1.84 5.77
N GLY A 1005 -43.94 -2.93 5.14
CA GLY A 1005 -42.83 -2.91 4.20
C GLY A 1005 -43.22 -2.30 2.85
N THR A 1006 -42.32 -1.54 2.25
CA THR A 1006 -42.47 -1.01 0.89
C THR A 1006 -41.68 -1.88 -0.09
N ILE A 1007 -42.37 -2.53 -1.03
CA ILE A 1007 -41.72 -3.36 -2.04
C ILE A 1007 -40.98 -2.46 -3.04
N VAL A 1008 -39.68 -2.71 -3.20
CA VAL A 1008 -38.80 -1.98 -4.12
C VAL A 1008 -38.70 -2.71 -5.46
N ASP A 1009 -38.46 -4.01 -5.42
CA ASP A 1009 -38.24 -4.83 -6.60
C ASP A 1009 -38.76 -6.26 -6.38
N THR A 1010 -39.15 -6.92 -7.47
CA THR A 1010 -39.59 -8.33 -7.46
C THR A 1010 -39.10 -9.00 -8.74
N ASP A 1011 -38.29 -10.04 -8.59
CA ASP A 1011 -37.79 -10.88 -9.68
C ASP A 1011 -38.42 -12.28 -9.56
N VAL A 1012 -39.27 -12.63 -10.52
CA VAL A 1012 -40.03 -13.89 -10.53
C VAL A 1012 -39.47 -14.82 -11.61
N GLN A 1013 -39.07 -16.02 -11.21
CA GLN A 1013 -38.60 -17.10 -12.07
C GLN A 1013 -39.60 -18.26 -12.02
N GLU A 1014 -39.45 -19.26 -12.90
CA GLU A 1014 -40.44 -20.37 -13.01
C GLU A 1014 -40.63 -21.15 -11.69
N GLU A 1015 -39.56 -21.40 -10.92
CA GLU A 1015 -39.64 -22.17 -9.67
C GLU A 1015 -39.39 -21.34 -8.39
N SER A 1016 -38.82 -20.14 -8.51
CA SER A 1016 -38.44 -19.30 -7.37
C SER A 1016 -38.72 -17.83 -7.64
N PHE A 1017 -38.92 -17.05 -6.60
CA PHE A 1017 -38.99 -15.60 -6.71
C PHE A 1017 -38.11 -14.97 -5.62
N SER A 1018 -37.60 -13.79 -5.93
CA SER A 1018 -36.93 -12.93 -4.97
C SER A 1018 -37.63 -11.58 -4.91
N VAL A 1019 -37.73 -11.02 -3.70
CA VAL A 1019 -38.36 -9.72 -3.46
C VAL A 1019 -37.45 -8.88 -2.58
N THR A 1020 -37.27 -7.62 -2.97
CA THR A 1020 -36.53 -6.63 -2.17
C THR A 1020 -37.53 -5.60 -1.65
N ALA A 1021 -37.51 -5.34 -0.35
CA ALA A 1021 -38.42 -4.43 0.32
C ALA A 1021 -37.73 -3.62 1.40
N ASP A 1022 -38.14 -2.37 1.59
CA ASP A 1022 -37.70 -1.55 2.72
C ASP A 1022 -38.69 -1.72 3.87
N VAL A 1023 -38.22 -2.14 5.04
CA VAL A 1023 -39.06 -2.42 6.23
C VAL A 1023 -38.41 -1.85 7.48
N SER A 1024 -39.19 -1.24 8.37
CA SER A 1024 -38.69 -0.79 9.68
C SER A 1024 -38.18 -1.97 10.51
N LEU A 1025 -37.00 -1.82 11.13
CA LEU A 1025 -36.43 -2.84 12.03
C LEU A 1025 -37.40 -3.20 13.17
N ASN A 1026 -38.16 -2.22 13.66
CA ASN A 1026 -39.16 -2.45 14.72
C ASN A 1026 -40.23 -3.45 14.30
N ASN A 1027 -40.59 -3.46 13.01
CA ASN A 1027 -41.55 -4.39 12.44
C ASN A 1027 -40.90 -5.68 11.93
N MET A 1028 -39.59 -5.88 12.07
CA MET A 1028 -38.90 -7.09 11.60
C MET A 1028 -38.67 -8.14 12.68
N PHE A 1029 -38.88 -7.81 13.95
CA PHE A 1029 -38.76 -8.79 15.04
C PHE A 1029 -39.65 -10.01 14.82
N GLY A 1030 -39.06 -11.21 14.98
CA GLY A 1030 -39.74 -12.48 14.77
C GLY A 1030 -40.10 -12.81 13.31
N TYR A 1031 -39.67 -12.02 12.31
CA TYR A 1031 -39.99 -12.28 10.91
C TYR A 1031 -39.43 -13.63 10.42
N SER A 1032 -38.25 -14.04 10.90
CA SER A 1032 -37.66 -15.34 10.51
C SER A 1032 -38.60 -16.52 10.79
N THR A 1033 -39.30 -16.52 11.92
CA THR A 1033 -40.21 -17.60 12.32
C THR A 1033 -41.50 -17.56 11.51
N GLU A 1034 -42.02 -16.36 11.25
CA GLU A 1034 -43.21 -16.17 10.41
C GLU A 1034 -42.94 -16.59 8.96
N LEU A 1035 -41.83 -16.14 8.37
CA LEU A 1035 -41.43 -16.48 7.01
C LEU A 1035 -41.26 -17.99 6.84
N ARG A 1036 -40.54 -18.65 7.75
CA ARG A 1036 -40.37 -20.11 7.69
C ARG A 1036 -41.72 -20.83 7.80
N SER A 1037 -42.59 -20.41 8.71
CA SER A 1037 -43.92 -21.01 8.83
C SER A 1037 -44.77 -20.82 7.56
N ALA A 1038 -44.71 -19.62 6.97
CA ALA A 1038 -45.45 -19.25 5.77
C ALA A 1038 -44.96 -19.95 4.49
N THR A 1039 -43.68 -20.34 4.45
CA THR A 1039 -43.02 -20.93 3.27
C THR A 1039 -42.67 -22.41 3.47
N GLN A 1040 -43.24 -23.06 4.49
CA GLN A 1040 -42.91 -24.45 4.87
C GLN A 1040 -41.40 -24.68 5.09
N GLY A 1041 -40.70 -23.67 5.57
CA GLY A 1041 -39.26 -23.67 5.85
C GLY A 1041 -38.38 -23.43 4.63
N LYS A 1042 -38.96 -23.19 3.43
CA LYS A 1042 -38.21 -23.03 2.17
C LYS A 1042 -37.82 -21.57 1.86
N GLY A 1043 -38.35 -20.60 2.61
CA GLY A 1043 -38.07 -19.18 2.43
C GLY A 1043 -36.90 -18.72 3.31
N GLU A 1044 -36.02 -17.93 2.70
CA GLU A 1044 -34.88 -17.30 3.36
C GLU A 1044 -34.95 -15.79 3.18
N PHE A 1045 -34.49 -15.04 4.18
CA PHE A 1045 -34.35 -13.59 4.05
C PHE A 1045 -33.01 -13.13 4.60
N SER A 1046 -32.55 -12.02 4.06
CA SER A 1046 -31.47 -11.21 4.60
C SER A 1046 -32.00 -9.78 4.78
N MET A 1047 -31.45 -9.05 5.75
CA MET A 1047 -31.79 -7.65 5.93
C MET A 1047 -30.53 -6.86 6.28
N GLU A 1048 -30.40 -5.66 5.73
CA GLU A 1048 -29.27 -4.77 5.97
C GLU A 1048 -29.77 -3.39 6.37
N TYR A 1049 -29.07 -2.72 7.28
CA TYR A 1049 -29.38 -1.33 7.61
C TYR A 1049 -29.21 -0.46 6.37
N LYS A 1050 -30.26 0.28 6.00
CA LYS A 1050 -30.26 1.19 4.86
C LYS A 1050 -30.00 2.62 5.33
N ASP A 1051 -30.96 3.16 6.06
CA ASP A 1051 -30.98 4.53 6.54
C ASP A 1051 -31.96 4.68 7.73
N HIS A 1052 -32.04 5.88 8.28
CA HIS A 1052 -33.07 6.25 9.23
C HIS A 1052 -34.13 7.09 8.53
N GLN A 1053 -35.41 6.75 8.71
CA GLN A 1053 -36.53 7.48 8.13
C GLN A 1053 -37.53 7.93 9.21
N PRO A 1054 -38.29 9.02 8.98
CA PRO A 1054 -39.30 9.46 9.93
C PRO A 1054 -40.35 8.38 10.20
N VAL A 1055 -40.63 8.16 11.49
CA VAL A 1055 -41.70 7.25 11.89
C VAL A 1055 -43.07 7.79 11.49
N LEU A 1056 -44.06 6.90 11.42
CA LEU A 1056 -45.45 7.33 11.24
C LEU A 1056 -45.94 8.17 12.43
N PRO A 1057 -46.80 9.19 12.22
CA PRO A 1057 -47.28 10.06 13.30
C PRO A 1057 -47.92 9.31 14.47
N SER A 1058 -48.65 8.21 14.19
CA SER A 1058 -49.25 7.35 15.22
C SER A 1058 -48.20 6.67 16.11
N ASP A 1059 -47.10 6.23 15.50
CA ASP A 1059 -46.04 5.51 16.19
C ASP A 1059 -45.18 6.50 16.99
N GLN A 1060 -44.97 7.72 16.47
CA GLN A 1060 -44.35 8.82 17.21
C GLN A 1060 -45.12 9.17 18.49
N GLU A 1061 -46.44 9.35 18.39
CA GLU A 1061 -47.28 9.68 19.55
C GLU A 1061 -47.22 8.58 20.63
N ALA A 1062 -47.24 7.31 20.23
CA ALA A 1062 -47.11 6.18 21.14
C ALA A 1062 -45.76 6.19 21.89
N LEU A 1063 -44.65 6.39 21.16
CA LEU A 1063 -43.30 6.46 21.74
C LEU A 1063 -43.17 7.65 22.71
N MET A 1064 -43.73 8.82 22.36
CA MET A 1064 -43.74 9.99 23.24
C MET A 1064 -44.56 9.74 24.53
N GLN A 1065 -45.69 9.03 24.44
CA GLN A 1065 -46.47 8.66 25.62
C GLN A 1065 -45.71 7.69 26.52
N GLU A 1066 -45.00 6.71 25.95
CA GLU A 1066 -44.16 5.78 26.71
C GLU A 1066 -43.02 6.50 27.42
N TYR A 1067 -42.35 7.42 26.73
CA TYR A 1067 -41.29 8.24 27.32
C TYR A 1067 -41.80 9.13 28.47
N ARG A 1068 -42.98 9.77 28.29
CA ARG A 1068 -43.62 10.53 29.37
C ARG A 1068 -43.97 9.67 30.58
N LYS A 1069 -44.40 8.42 30.38
CA LYS A 1069 -44.66 7.47 31.47
C LYS A 1069 -43.37 7.05 32.18
N LYS A 1070 -42.25 6.91 31.45
CA LYS A 1070 -40.93 6.64 32.04
C LYS A 1070 -40.45 7.82 32.90
N LEU A 1071 -40.54 9.06 32.39
CA LEU A 1071 -40.16 10.27 33.14
C LEU A 1071 -41.01 10.55 34.39
N ALA A 1072 -42.22 9.99 34.47
CA ALA A 1072 -43.13 10.15 35.60
C ALA A 1072 -42.95 9.08 36.70
N LYS A 1073 -42.17 8.03 36.42
CA LYS A 1073 -41.71 7.04 37.40
C LYS A 1073 -40.38 7.48 37.98
#